data_AF-A0A7J4MRU9-F1
#
_entry.id   AF-A0A7J4MRU9-F1
#
_cell.length_a   1.000
_cell.length_b   1.000
_cell.length_c   1.000
_cell.angle_alpha   90.00
_cell.angle_beta   90.00
_cell.angle_gamma   90.00
#
_symmetry.space_group_name_H-M   'P 1'
#
loop_
_entity.id
_entity.type
_entity.pdbx_description
1 polymer ?
#
loop_
_entity_poly.entity_id
_entity_poly.type
_entity_poly.pdbx_seq_one_letter_code
_entity_poly.pdbx_strand_id
1 'polypeptide(L)'
;MKKGLIILIMIFVLFSGINIFLDYSMSNYKLTGAGITATVGFVILEPNETIYIDSPQNTTYNFSIGENYTLDLNVSATFTPDAWWYTLYDLKHDIVTDYGVSFTPNITFDANRWGNKLSVSANKSTTGTIFSKNVTFFVNVPNSAPILDPINSSIYVCEEDRINYEFRGSDIDEDFILLDISPKNPFFLDPNSMEGEKEIYSVIISVILTKSYLGGINVGSKTYLETLSITDGEYADTNQTNITIIEINNDPDMDNIGVQTIWTSGENSTFNYQLEVDDVESGNQYSGNLTFDLDFIGEPNLFNINSTGYMNYTADASDLGVHNLTLCTTDIGLTNTHENISLCGQDGSAITECQNFSLTVTNANRPPTIIDYYPEELYFGNKGTNEIYFNITKYDPDYTIPDTYWYVDNSLKEYDSGNSSSDEFRYTFSCGVEGNHTVRVNITDGELTDSLEWVVGVVETACTAQTPPTGEGGGGGGGSQGCEEKWACGFWQVCQDLNTSLNLGLLSGKDYREVVNNCSLKYLFGIDCGIHNRTCIDLNNCHTTYHKPNEMESCQYVFNPGCNDGIQNCHGGLCELLVDCGGACPPCPTCSDKIQNQGEEGIDCGGPCPFRCIVEEPYKLDVKLWQILVILILLILIIIIILKIRQISKIKEEFKNQY
;
A
#
# COMPACT_ATOMS: atom_id res chain seq x y z
N MET A 1 78.19 -17.20 35.48
CA MET A 1 77.81 -15.78 35.27
C MET A 1 78.59 -15.06 34.14
N LYS A 2 78.99 -15.74 33.05
CA LYS A 2 79.65 -15.07 31.89
C LYS A 2 79.14 -15.52 30.50
N LYS A 3 78.09 -16.34 30.42
CA LYS A 3 77.45 -16.75 29.14
C LYS A 3 76.05 -16.16 28.90
N GLY A 4 75.40 -15.60 29.93
CA GLY A 4 74.09 -14.94 29.79
C GLY A 4 74.15 -13.48 29.30
N LEU A 5 75.26 -12.79 29.55
CA LEU A 5 75.40 -11.36 29.21
C LEU A 5 75.67 -11.13 27.70
N ILE A 6 76.29 -12.10 27.02
CA ILE A 6 76.61 -12.01 25.58
C ILE A 6 75.37 -12.28 24.72
N ILE A 7 74.44 -13.10 25.20
CA ILE A 7 73.18 -13.41 24.50
C ILE A 7 72.20 -12.23 24.61
N LEU A 8 72.18 -11.51 25.74
CA LEU A 8 71.36 -10.30 25.89
C LEU A 8 71.82 -9.15 24.98
N ILE A 9 73.14 -9.00 24.78
CA ILE A 9 73.70 -7.95 23.92
C ILE A 9 73.46 -8.26 22.43
N MET A 10 73.50 -9.54 22.02
CA MET A 10 73.13 -9.90 20.63
C MET A 10 71.64 -9.75 20.34
N ILE A 11 70.75 -9.94 21.32
CA ILE A 11 69.31 -9.72 21.17
C ILE A 11 68.99 -8.20 21.12
N PHE A 12 69.76 -7.36 21.81
CA PHE A 12 69.59 -5.90 21.78
C PHE A 12 70.11 -5.26 20.48
N VAL A 13 71.15 -5.84 19.85
CA VAL A 13 71.67 -5.40 18.55
C VAL A 13 70.81 -5.90 17.38
N LEU A 14 70.12 -7.04 17.52
CA LEU A 14 69.11 -7.50 16.55
C LEU A 14 67.79 -6.71 16.63
N PHE A 15 67.41 -6.18 17.79
CA PHE A 15 66.20 -5.35 17.96
C PHE A 15 66.40 -3.86 17.67
N SER A 16 67.65 -3.39 17.52
CA SER A 16 67.98 -2.01 17.11
C SER A 16 68.28 -1.88 15.61
N GLY A 17 68.18 -2.98 14.85
CA GLY A 17 68.41 -3.03 13.40
C GLY A 17 67.13 -3.01 12.52
N ILE A 18 65.94 -2.82 13.09
CA ILE A 18 64.65 -2.82 12.35
C ILE A 18 63.87 -1.53 12.64
N ASN A 19 64.55 -0.39 12.59
CA ASN A 19 63.92 0.94 12.51
C ASN A 19 64.94 1.91 11.92
N ILE A 20 65.12 1.88 10.60
CA ILE A 20 65.49 2.98 9.70
C ILE A 20 65.41 2.37 8.30
N PHE A 21 64.21 2.39 7.72
CA PHE A 21 64.00 2.23 6.27
C PHE A 21 62.80 3.10 5.89
N LEU A 22 62.95 4.41 6.11
CA LEU A 22 62.23 5.43 5.38
C LEU A 22 63.23 6.55 5.05
N ASP A 23 63.50 6.61 3.75
CA ASP A 23 63.50 7.82 2.94
C ASP A 23 64.59 8.89 3.16
N TYR A 24 65.56 8.92 2.24
CA TYR A 24 66.14 10.16 1.73
C TYR A 24 66.67 9.90 0.31
N SER A 25 65.78 10.04 -0.69
CA SER A 25 66.18 10.28 -2.07
C SER A 25 66.64 11.73 -2.22
N MET A 26 67.93 11.98 -2.07
CA MET A 26 68.56 13.25 -2.43
C MET A 26 68.74 13.35 -3.94
N SER A 27 68.16 14.39 -4.51
CA SER A 27 68.20 14.76 -5.91
C SER A 27 69.62 15.06 -6.42
N ASN A 28 69.90 14.59 -7.64
CA ASN A 28 71.12 14.89 -8.38
C ASN A 28 71.04 16.30 -8.98
N TYR A 29 71.93 17.21 -8.56
CA TYR A 29 72.38 18.32 -9.42
C TYR A 29 73.86 18.60 -9.20
N LYS A 30 74.65 18.56 -10.28
CA LYS A 30 76.01 19.14 -10.32
C LYS A 30 75.89 20.57 -10.81
N LEU A 31 76.47 21.52 -10.08
CA LEU A 31 76.78 22.85 -10.57
C LEU A 31 78.26 23.16 -10.30
N THR A 32 78.99 23.53 -11.35
CA THR A 32 80.30 24.18 -11.26
C THR A 32 80.29 25.40 -12.18
N GLY A 33 80.67 26.56 -11.67
CA GLY A 33 80.85 27.77 -12.46
C GLY A 33 81.42 28.91 -11.62
N ALA A 34 82.49 29.53 -12.12
CA ALA A 34 83.21 30.64 -11.49
C ALA A 34 82.45 31.97 -11.65
N GLY A 35 82.59 32.85 -10.65
CA GLY A 35 81.85 34.11 -10.58
C GLY A 35 82.31 35.18 -11.57
N ILE A 36 81.36 36.00 -12.02
CA ILE A 36 81.57 37.34 -12.53
C ILE A 36 80.37 38.21 -12.11
N THR A 37 80.66 39.41 -11.63
CA THR A 37 79.72 40.44 -11.17
C THR A 37 78.86 40.99 -12.30
N ALA A 38 77.54 40.87 -12.19
CA ALA A 38 76.57 41.75 -12.83
C ALA A 38 75.25 41.74 -12.04
N THR A 39 74.84 42.90 -11.53
CA THR A 39 73.54 43.09 -10.90
C THR A 39 72.48 43.05 -12.00
N VAL A 40 71.70 41.97 -12.06
CA VAL A 40 70.50 41.87 -12.90
C VAL A 40 69.30 42.11 -11.99
N GLY A 41 68.54 43.18 -12.24
CA GLY A 41 67.25 43.37 -11.60
C GLY A 41 66.27 42.33 -12.14
N PHE A 42 66.00 41.29 -11.36
CA PHE A 42 64.88 40.39 -11.60
C PHE A 42 63.63 40.99 -10.97
N VAL A 43 62.64 41.31 -11.80
CA VAL A 43 61.25 41.29 -11.34
C VAL A 43 60.86 39.82 -11.35
N ILE A 44 60.88 39.17 -10.19
CA ILE A 44 60.18 37.89 -10.03
C ILE A 44 58.70 38.27 -10.08
N LEU A 45 58.05 38.07 -11.23
CA LEU A 45 56.61 37.90 -11.23
C LEU A 45 56.34 36.71 -10.30
N GLU A 46 55.67 36.94 -9.17
CA GLU A 46 55.29 35.85 -8.29
C GLU A 46 54.63 34.75 -9.13
N PRO A 47 55.03 33.48 -8.98
CA PRO A 47 54.38 32.39 -9.68
C PRO A 47 52.88 32.48 -9.37
N ASN A 48 52.05 32.48 -10.41
CA ASN A 48 50.61 32.62 -10.24
C ASN A 48 50.12 31.48 -9.34
N GLU A 49 49.77 31.81 -8.09
CA GLU A 49 49.37 30.83 -7.10
C GLU A 49 48.05 30.20 -7.53
N THR A 50 48.03 28.88 -7.62
CA THR A 50 46.88 28.16 -8.11
C THR A 50 46.88 26.73 -7.59
N ILE A 51 45.71 26.11 -7.66
CA ILE A 51 45.50 24.71 -7.34
C ILE A 51 45.06 23.96 -8.60
N TYR A 52 45.34 22.67 -8.65
CA TYR A 52 44.97 21.77 -9.73
C TYR A 52 44.22 20.58 -9.14
N ILE A 53 43.23 20.10 -9.90
CA ILE A 53 42.54 18.84 -9.64
C ILE A 53 43.07 17.87 -10.70
N ASP A 54 43.96 16.98 -10.28
CA ASP A 54 44.61 15.99 -11.15
C ASP A 54 43.70 14.77 -11.36
N SER A 55 42.90 14.44 -10.33
CA SER A 55 41.80 13.48 -10.38
C SER A 55 40.66 13.94 -9.46
N PRO A 56 39.38 13.82 -9.86
CA PRO A 56 38.91 13.29 -11.14
C PRO A 56 39.12 14.27 -12.30
N GLN A 57 39.35 13.74 -13.49
CA GLN A 57 39.33 14.48 -14.76
C GLN A 57 37.89 14.68 -15.28
N ASN A 58 37.71 15.68 -16.14
CA ASN A 58 36.45 15.92 -16.85
C ASN A 58 36.24 14.87 -17.95
N THR A 59 35.75 13.70 -17.55
CA THR A 59 35.48 12.55 -18.40
C THR A 59 34.33 11.72 -17.82
N THR A 60 33.98 10.65 -18.53
CA THR A 60 33.01 9.65 -18.07
C THR A 60 33.73 8.49 -17.40
N TYR A 61 33.35 8.18 -16.17
CA TYR A 61 33.79 7.01 -15.42
C TYR A 61 32.70 5.95 -15.50
N ASN A 62 33.03 4.76 -15.98
CA ASN A 62 32.08 3.65 -16.07
C ASN A 62 32.22 2.76 -14.84
N PHE A 63 31.09 2.45 -14.22
CA PHE A 63 30.99 1.52 -13.10
C PHE A 63 30.00 0.41 -13.47
N SER A 64 30.17 -0.75 -12.84
CA SER A 64 29.21 -1.84 -12.94
C SER A 64 27.98 -1.57 -12.04
N ILE A 65 26.93 -2.37 -12.20
CA ILE A 65 25.75 -2.29 -11.34
C ILE A 65 26.12 -2.70 -9.90
N GLY A 66 25.59 -1.98 -8.91
CA GLY A 66 25.87 -2.20 -7.49
C GLY A 66 27.28 -1.83 -7.04
N GLU A 67 28.09 -1.12 -7.86
CA GLU A 67 29.39 -0.62 -7.43
C GLU A 67 29.33 0.70 -6.67
N ASN A 68 30.19 0.87 -5.67
CA ASN A 68 30.44 2.20 -5.12
C ASN A 68 31.20 3.03 -6.15
N TYR A 69 30.72 4.24 -6.41
CA TYR A 69 31.30 5.17 -7.39
C TYR A 69 32.54 5.89 -6.83
N THR A 70 33.45 5.13 -6.23
CA THR A 70 34.63 5.63 -5.55
C THR A 70 35.69 6.09 -6.56
N LEU A 71 36.08 7.36 -6.49
CA LEU A 71 37.10 7.95 -7.37
C LEU A 71 38.26 8.53 -6.55
N ASP A 72 39.45 8.52 -7.14
CA ASP A 72 40.63 9.18 -6.58
C ASP A 72 40.46 10.71 -6.59
N LEU A 73 40.75 11.35 -5.45
CA LEU A 73 40.87 12.79 -5.29
C LEU A 73 42.34 13.17 -5.12
N ASN A 74 42.97 13.45 -6.25
CA ASN A 74 44.36 13.87 -6.34
C ASN A 74 44.42 15.35 -6.71
N VAL A 75 45.03 16.14 -5.83
CA VAL A 75 45.09 17.60 -5.97
C VAL A 75 46.50 18.08 -5.70
N SER A 76 46.90 19.14 -6.39
CA SER A 76 48.20 19.76 -6.25
C SER A 76 48.10 21.28 -6.23
N ALA A 77 49.10 21.96 -5.68
CA ALA A 77 49.13 23.41 -5.57
C ALA A 77 50.53 23.93 -5.89
N THR A 78 50.63 25.15 -6.44
CA THR A 78 51.92 25.83 -6.66
C THR A 78 52.51 26.44 -5.39
N PHE A 79 51.82 26.30 -4.26
CA PHE A 79 52.20 26.72 -2.92
C PHE A 79 51.93 25.57 -1.93
N THR A 80 52.34 25.71 -0.67
CA THR A 80 52.02 24.75 0.41
C THR A 80 50.74 25.18 1.13
N PRO A 81 49.61 24.48 0.96
CA PRO A 81 48.36 24.84 1.63
C PRO A 81 48.31 24.35 3.07
N ASP A 82 47.58 25.04 3.93
CA ASP A 82 47.41 24.64 5.34
C ASP A 82 46.28 23.62 5.51
N ALA A 83 45.22 23.74 4.72
CA ALA A 83 44.06 22.86 4.71
C ALA A 83 43.42 22.77 3.32
N TRP A 84 42.78 21.63 3.06
CA TRP A 84 42.00 21.34 1.88
C TRP A 84 40.58 20.95 2.27
N TRP A 85 39.60 21.37 1.47
CA TRP A 85 38.23 20.90 1.57
C TRP A 85 37.56 20.82 0.20
N TYR A 86 36.57 19.94 0.05
CA TYR A 86 35.78 19.83 -1.16
C TYR A 86 34.27 19.95 -0.91
N THR A 87 33.55 20.31 -1.96
CA THR A 87 32.09 20.27 -2.04
C THR A 87 31.71 19.46 -3.28
N LEU A 88 30.88 18.44 -3.13
CA LEU A 88 30.36 17.63 -4.22
C LEU A 88 28.91 18.03 -4.51
N TYR A 89 28.61 18.20 -5.79
CA TYR A 89 27.29 18.60 -6.28
C TYR A 89 26.77 17.57 -7.27
N ASP A 90 25.56 17.10 -7.05
CA ASP A 90 24.79 16.28 -7.98
C ASP A 90 24.08 17.20 -8.98
N LEU A 91 24.48 17.12 -10.25
CA LEU A 91 23.93 17.95 -11.31
C LEU A 91 22.57 17.46 -11.82
N LYS A 92 22.18 16.20 -11.59
CA LYS A 92 20.85 15.70 -11.98
C LYS A 92 19.80 16.25 -11.03
N HIS A 93 20.07 16.16 -9.74
CA HIS A 93 19.13 16.56 -8.68
C HIS A 93 19.25 18.02 -8.25
N ASP A 94 20.29 18.72 -8.70
CA ASP A 94 20.58 20.12 -8.33
C ASP A 94 20.79 20.29 -6.81
N ILE A 95 21.49 19.33 -6.18
CA ILE A 95 21.75 19.32 -4.72
C ILE A 95 23.24 19.17 -4.39
N VAL A 96 23.64 19.71 -3.24
CA VAL A 96 24.97 19.47 -2.64
C VAL A 96 24.91 18.21 -1.80
N THR A 97 25.65 17.16 -2.18
CA THR A 97 25.72 15.91 -1.40
C THR A 97 26.76 15.97 -0.30
N ASP A 98 27.89 16.63 -0.57
CA ASP A 98 28.97 16.82 0.39
C ASP A 98 29.35 18.29 0.47
N TYR A 99 29.40 18.85 1.68
CA TYR A 99 29.69 20.27 1.87
C TYR A 99 30.90 20.49 2.77
N GLY A 100 31.98 21.04 2.19
CA GLY A 100 33.14 21.50 2.95
C GLY A 100 33.92 20.36 3.64
N VAL A 101 33.93 19.17 3.04
CA VAL A 101 34.58 17.99 3.61
C VAL A 101 36.09 18.19 3.61
N SER A 102 36.70 18.20 4.80
CA SER A 102 38.15 18.37 4.98
C SER A 102 38.90 17.11 4.57
N PHE A 103 40.03 17.27 3.88
CA PHE A 103 40.85 16.12 3.46
C PHE A 103 42.35 16.42 3.38
N THR A 104 43.15 15.37 3.25
CA THR A 104 44.56 15.45 2.83
C THR A 104 44.68 14.93 1.39
N PRO A 105 45.49 15.53 0.50
CA PRO A 105 45.60 15.08 -0.89
C PRO A 105 45.90 13.58 -1.01
N ASN A 106 45.43 12.97 -2.11
CA ASN A 106 45.52 11.53 -2.41
C ASN A 106 44.64 10.66 -1.51
N ILE A 107 43.36 11.05 -1.40
CA ILE A 107 42.30 10.24 -0.81
C ILE A 107 41.34 9.78 -1.92
N THR A 108 40.34 9.01 -1.55
CA THR A 108 39.18 8.70 -2.39
C THR A 108 37.93 9.38 -1.85
N PHE A 109 36.95 9.57 -2.72
CA PHE A 109 35.60 10.02 -2.36
C PHE A 109 34.57 9.28 -3.21
N ASP A 110 33.34 9.17 -2.72
CA ASP A 110 32.24 8.56 -3.46
C ASP A 110 31.51 9.63 -4.27
N ALA A 111 31.41 9.40 -5.58
CA ALA A 111 30.64 10.26 -6.49
C ALA A 111 29.17 9.85 -6.52
N ASN A 112 28.31 10.70 -7.11
CA ASN A 112 26.92 10.36 -7.41
C ASN A 112 26.81 9.77 -8.82
N ARG A 113 25.70 9.08 -9.13
CA ARG A 113 25.42 8.67 -10.50
C ARG A 113 25.20 9.91 -11.39
N TRP A 114 25.45 9.78 -12.69
CA TRP A 114 25.30 10.85 -13.69
C TRP A 114 26.27 12.03 -13.49
N GLY A 115 25.79 13.26 -13.65
CA GLY A 115 26.62 14.46 -13.66
C GLY A 115 27.04 14.89 -12.25
N ASN A 116 28.34 15.04 -12.05
CA ASN A 116 28.91 15.52 -10.80
C ASN A 116 29.68 16.82 -11.03
N LYS A 117 29.63 17.74 -10.06
CA LYS A 117 30.53 18.90 -10.01
C LYS A 117 31.24 18.95 -8.67
N LEU A 118 32.53 18.63 -8.69
CA LEU A 118 33.41 18.68 -7.53
C LEU A 118 34.10 20.04 -7.48
N SER A 119 33.95 20.76 -6.37
CA SER A 119 34.64 22.02 -6.10
C SER A 119 35.65 21.84 -4.97
N VAL A 120 36.94 21.93 -5.27
CA VAL A 120 38.03 21.80 -4.31
C VAL A 120 38.53 23.19 -3.95
N SER A 121 38.78 23.42 -2.67
CA SER A 121 39.36 24.66 -2.17
C SER A 121 40.51 24.40 -1.20
N ALA A 122 41.46 25.32 -1.16
CA ALA A 122 42.61 25.28 -0.26
C ALA A 122 42.91 26.67 0.29
N ASN A 123 43.34 26.75 1.55
CA ASN A 123 43.71 28.02 2.17
C ASN A 123 45.23 28.20 2.31
N LYS A 124 45.62 29.47 2.36
CA LYS A 124 46.98 29.90 2.67
C LYS A 124 46.94 30.95 3.78
N SER A 125 47.23 30.53 5.01
CA SER A 125 47.09 31.30 6.24
C SER A 125 48.04 32.50 6.30
N THR A 126 49.16 32.45 5.58
CA THR A 126 50.09 33.58 5.49
C THR A 126 49.48 34.80 4.79
N THR A 127 48.50 34.60 3.90
CA THR A 127 47.84 35.66 3.13
C THR A 127 46.35 35.77 3.38
N GLY A 128 45.74 34.77 4.04
CA GLY A 128 44.28 34.68 4.23
C GLY A 128 43.52 34.37 2.94
N THR A 129 44.22 34.03 1.86
CA THR A 129 43.64 33.77 0.53
C THR A 129 43.10 32.34 0.46
N ILE A 130 41.93 32.18 -0.16
CA ILE A 130 41.35 30.87 -0.51
C ILE A 130 41.42 30.70 -2.03
N PHE A 131 41.98 29.59 -2.47
CA PHE A 131 42.01 29.19 -3.87
C PHE A 131 40.95 28.13 -4.09
N SER A 132 40.21 28.21 -5.20
CA SER A 132 39.15 27.26 -5.53
C SER A 132 39.19 26.87 -7.01
N LYS A 133 38.93 25.59 -7.28
CA LYS A 133 38.79 25.01 -8.62
C LYS A 133 37.64 24.04 -8.62
N ASN A 134 37.01 23.88 -9.79
CA ASN A 134 36.00 22.87 -9.99
C ASN A 134 36.33 21.98 -11.18
N VAL A 135 35.80 20.77 -11.12
CA VAL A 135 35.77 19.83 -12.23
C VAL A 135 34.37 19.24 -12.31
N THR A 136 33.87 19.11 -13.53
CA THR A 136 32.63 18.39 -13.83
C THR A 136 33.01 17.08 -14.49
N PHE A 137 32.37 15.99 -14.11
CA PHE A 137 32.59 14.66 -14.67
C PHE A 137 31.29 13.87 -14.64
N PHE A 138 31.23 12.75 -15.35
CA PHE A 138 30.03 11.92 -15.43
C PHE A 138 30.31 10.51 -14.92
N VAL A 139 29.40 9.94 -14.15
CA VAL A 139 29.41 8.55 -13.71
C VAL A 139 28.34 7.80 -14.50
N ASN A 140 28.78 6.85 -15.32
CA ASN A 140 27.91 6.02 -16.15
C ASN A 140 27.80 4.61 -15.56
N VAL A 141 26.56 4.17 -15.35
CA VAL A 141 26.21 2.84 -14.85
C VAL A 141 25.14 2.29 -15.80
N PRO A 142 25.24 1.02 -16.26
CA PRO A 142 24.19 0.38 -17.05
C PRO A 142 22.83 0.37 -16.32
N ASN A 143 21.75 0.22 -17.09
CA ASN A 143 20.40 0.09 -16.53
C ASN A 143 20.28 -1.17 -15.66
N SER A 144 19.65 -1.07 -14.50
CA SER A 144 19.40 -2.19 -13.59
C SER A 144 17.91 -2.44 -13.41
N ALA A 145 17.55 -3.65 -13.00
CA ALA A 145 16.14 -4.01 -12.85
C ALA A 145 15.46 -3.23 -11.70
N PRO A 146 14.21 -2.78 -11.88
CA PRO A 146 13.40 -2.26 -10.77
C PRO A 146 13.11 -3.37 -9.77
N ILE A 147 12.84 -3.01 -8.51
CA ILE A 147 12.57 -3.97 -7.42
C ILE A 147 11.21 -3.69 -6.80
N LEU A 148 10.45 -4.76 -6.50
CA LEU A 148 9.31 -4.70 -5.60
C LEU A 148 9.73 -4.91 -4.15
N ASP A 149 9.27 -4.04 -3.25
CA ASP A 149 9.47 -4.26 -1.82
C ASP A 149 8.76 -5.56 -1.36
N PRO A 150 9.22 -6.19 -0.27
CA PRO A 150 8.59 -7.40 0.24
C PRO A 150 7.10 -7.19 0.54
N ILE A 151 6.24 -7.97 -0.13
CA ILE A 151 4.80 -7.99 0.10
C ILE A 151 4.44 -9.18 1.00
N ASN A 152 3.39 -9.02 1.81
CA ASN A 152 2.86 -10.11 2.61
C ASN A 152 2.42 -11.27 1.71
N SER A 153 2.94 -12.47 1.96
CA SER A 153 2.55 -13.69 1.21
C SER A 153 1.07 -14.09 1.38
N SER A 154 0.38 -13.56 2.38
CA SER A 154 -1.04 -13.80 2.60
C SER A 154 -1.72 -12.55 3.15
N ILE A 155 -2.77 -12.11 2.46
CA ILE A 155 -3.60 -10.96 2.81
C ILE A 155 -5.03 -11.48 3.00
N TYR A 156 -5.71 -11.03 4.06
CA TYR A 156 -7.09 -11.44 4.35
C TYR A 156 -8.01 -10.24 4.19
N VAL A 157 -9.18 -10.48 3.61
CA VAL A 157 -10.24 -9.50 3.46
C VAL A 157 -11.56 -10.21 3.75
N CYS A 158 -12.47 -9.53 4.41
CA CYS A 158 -13.77 -10.09 4.74
C CYS A 158 -14.71 -9.94 3.54
N GLU A 159 -15.71 -10.81 3.50
CA GLU A 159 -16.85 -10.60 2.62
C GLU A 159 -17.53 -9.27 2.95
N GLU A 160 -18.15 -8.65 1.94
CA GLU A 160 -18.80 -7.33 1.99
C GLU A 160 -17.84 -6.15 2.20
N ASP A 161 -16.57 -6.43 2.44
CA ASP A 161 -15.50 -5.45 2.54
C ASP A 161 -14.77 -5.22 1.21
N ARG A 162 -13.92 -4.19 1.24
CA ARG A 162 -12.95 -3.87 0.18
C ARG A 162 -11.54 -3.96 0.72
N ILE A 163 -10.62 -4.39 -0.14
CA ILE A 163 -9.20 -4.30 0.18
C ILE A 163 -8.66 -2.89 -0.11
N ASN A 164 -7.73 -2.45 0.74
CA ASN A 164 -6.89 -1.28 0.57
C ASN A 164 -5.50 -1.63 1.12
N TYR A 165 -4.64 -2.22 0.30
CA TYR A 165 -3.32 -2.71 0.71
C TYR A 165 -2.22 -1.93 -0.02
N GLU A 166 -1.46 -1.15 0.74
CA GLU A 166 -0.35 -0.34 0.23
C GLU A 166 0.91 -1.18 0.05
N PHE A 167 1.61 -0.96 -1.05
CA PHE A 167 2.93 -1.52 -1.31
C PHE A 167 3.79 -0.52 -2.08
N ARG A 168 5.08 -0.85 -2.21
CA ARG A 168 6.07 0.05 -2.79
C ARG A 168 6.96 -0.70 -3.77
N GLY A 169 7.38 0.03 -4.80
CA GLY A 169 8.46 -0.38 -5.68
C GLY A 169 9.47 0.75 -5.84
N SER A 170 10.68 0.40 -6.25
CA SER A 170 11.72 1.39 -6.50
C SER A 170 12.69 0.97 -7.59
N ASP A 171 13.32 1.98 -8.17
CA ASP A 171 14.31 1.86 -9.22
C ASP A 171 15.46 2.84 -8.94
N ILE A 172 16.70 2.34 -9.02
CA ILE A 172 17.91 3.12 -8.73
C ILE A 172 18.45 3.86 -9.98
N ASP A 173 17.98 3.49 -11.15
CA ASP A 173 18.21 4.13 -12.45
C ASP A 173 17.35 5.38 -12.62
N GLU A 174 16.35 5.54 -11.76
CA GLU A 174 15.39 6.64 -11.83
C GLU A 174 14.74 6.74 -13.22
N ASP A 175 14.49 5.57 -13.82
CA ASP A 175 13.79 5.42 -15.08
C ASP A 175 12.28 5.29 -14.85
N PHE A 176 11.51 5.43 -15.92
CA PHE A 176 10.05 5.38 -15.84
C PHE A 176 9.59 3.96 -15.51
N ILE A 177 8.95 3.79 -14.37
CA ILE A 177 8.46 2.51 -13.87
C ILE A 177 6.95 2.39 -13.99
N LEU A 178 6.50 1.17 -14.32
CA LEU A 178 5.11 0.79 -14.41
C LEU A 178 4.82 -0.36 -13.45
N LEU A 179 3.71 -0.26 -12.72
CA LEU A 179 3.19 -1.30 -11.84
C LEU A 179 1.97 -1.99 -12.45
N ASP A 180 1.84 -3.28 -12.19
CA ASP A 180 0.64 -4.02 -12.51
C ASP A 180 0.30 -5.14 -11.52
N ILE A 181 -0.95 -5.60 -11.56
CA ILE A 181 -1.45 -6.78 -10.84
C ILE A 181 -2.13 -7.74 -11.83
N SER A 182 -1.89 -9.04 -11.65
CA SER A 182 -2.50 -10.08 -12.47
C SER A 182 -2.91 -11.30 -11.63
N PRO A 183 -4.14 -11.81 -11.81
CA PRO A 183 -5.20 -11.32 -12.70
C PRO A 183 -5.85 -9.99 -12.26
N LYS A 184 -6.64 -9.36 -13.15
CA LYS A 184 -7.48 -8.19 -12.82
C LYS A 184 -8.92 -8.65 -12.70
N ASN A 185 -9.49 -8.51 -11.50
CA ASN A 185 -10.78 -9.00 -11.02
C ASN A 185 -10.66 -10.19 -10.05
N PRO A 186 -11.03 -10.04 -8.75
CA PRO A 186 -11.67 -8.86 -8.16
C PRO A 186 -10.69 -7.76 -7.71
N PHE A 187 -9.39 -7.98 -7.86
CA PHE A 187 -8.33 -7.08 -7.39
C PHE A 187 -7.75 -6.25 -8.54
N PHE A 188 -7.38 -5.02 -8.22
CA PHE A 188 -6.88 -4.01 -9.14
C PHE A 188 -5.83 -3.15 -8.44
N LEU A 189 -5.06 -2.38 -9.20
CA LEU A 189 -4.25 -1.29 -8.67
C LEU A 189 -4.98 0.05 -8.82
N ASP A 190 -4.72 0.99 -7.92
CA ASP A 190 -5.19 2.36 -8.07
C ASP A 190 -4.54 3.03 -9.30
N PRO A 191 -5.34 3.41 -10.32
CA PRO A 191 -4.85 3.92 -11.59
C PRO A 191 -4.04 5.21 -11.49
N ASN A 192 -4.18 5.96 -10.39
CA ASN A 192 -3.42 7.21 -10.18
C ASN A 192 -2.01 6.96 -9.63
N SER A 193 -1.67 5.70 -9.35
CA SER A 193 -0.44 5.30 -8.66
C SER A 193 0.25 4.10 -9.32
N MET A 194 0.11 3.97 -10.64
CA MET A 194 0.67 2.87 -11.42
C MET A 194 1.96 3.25 -12.16
N GLU A 195 2.33 4.53 -12.20
CA GLU A 195 3.51 5.03 -12.91
C GLU A 195 4.33 6.03 -12.07
N GLY A 196 5.64 6.04 -12.26
CA GLY A 196 6.59 6.88 -11.51
C GLY A 196 7.99 6.85 -12.08
N GLU A 197 8.96 7.49 -11.42
CA GLU A 197 10.34 7.58 -11.91
C GLU A 197 11.40 7.04 -10.94
N LYS A 198 11.15 6.88 -9.63
CA LYS A 198 12.22 6.44 -8.69
C LYS A 198 11.69 5.56 -7.57
N GLU A 199 10.69 6.08 -6.87
CA GLU A 199 9.93 5.35 -5.87
C GLU A 199 8.47 5.53 -6.21
N ILE A 200 7.72 4.44 -6.15
CA ILE A 200 6.30 4.43 -6.38
C ILE A 200 5.59 3.76 -5.22
N TYR A 201 4.56 4.42 -4.71
CA TYR A 201 3.63 3.87 -3.74
C TYR A 201 2.36 3.55 -4.48
N SER A 202 1.87 2.33 -4.35
CA SER A 202 0.64 1.91 -5.00
C SER A 202 -0.22 1.10 -4.04
N VAL A 203 -1.45 0.87 -4.45
CA VAL A 203 -2.49 0.32 -3.59
C VAL A 203 -3.26 -0.75 -4.34
N ILE A 204 -3.34 -1.94 -3.75
CA ILE A 204 -4.28 -2.97 -4.18
C ILE A 204 -5.67 -2.59 -3.67
N ILE A 205 -6.61 -2.51 -4.59
CA ILE A 205 -8.01 -2.15 -4.35
C ILE A 205 -8.94 -3.22 -4.93
N SER A 206 -10.17 -3.31 -4.39
CA SER A 206 -11.19 -4.21 -4.91
C SER A 206 -12.57 -3.55 -5.00
N VAL A 207 -13.45 -4.23 -5.74
CA VAL A 207 -14.90 -4.10 -5.57
C VAL A 207 -15.34 -4.60 -4.19
N ILE A 208 -16.62 -4.40 -3.83
CA ILE A 208 -17.22 -5.07 -2.68
C ILE A 208 -17.25 -6.57 -2.94
N LEU A 209 -16.62 -7.33 -2.06
CA LEU A 209 -16.40 -8.77 -2.23
C LEU A 209 -17.59 -9.57 -1.68
N THR A 210 -18.62 -9.78 -2.50
CA THR A 210 -19.80 -10.58 -2.13
C THR A 210 -19.55 -12.10 -2.20
N LYS A 211 -20.46 -12.92 -1.66
CA LYS A 211 -20.45 -14.41 -1.78
C LYS A 211 -20.23 -14.95 -3.19
N SER A 212 -20.60 -14.19 -4.22
CA SER A 212 -20.34 -14.56 -5.62
C SER A 212 -18.84 -14.74 -5.90
N TYR A 213 -17.98 -13.94 -5.28
CA TYR A 213 -16.52 -14.09 -5.37
C TYR A 213 -16.02 -15.27 -4.54
N LEU A 214 -16.71 -15.69 -3.49
CA LEU A 214 -16.38 -16.95 -2.79
C LEU A 214 -16.82 -18.20 -3.57
N GLY A 215 -17.76 -18.05 -4.51
CA GLY A 215 -18.33 -19.16 -5.28
C GLY A 215 -19.65 -19.69 -4.73
N GLY A 216 -20.28 -18.95 -3.81
CA GLY A 216 -21.55 -19.31 -3.18
C GLY A 216 -21.49 -19.08 -1.68
N ILE A 217 -22.50 -19.62 -0.99
CA ILE A 217 -22.64 -19.60 0.46
C ILE A 217 -21.96 -20.82 1.09
N ASN A 218 -21.60 -20.73 2.36
CA ASN A 218 -21.06 -21.82 3.18
C ASN A 218 -19.75 -22.44 2.61
N VAL A 219 -18.93 -21.62 1.95
CA VAL A 219 -17.62 -21.97 1.40
C VAL A 219 -16.52 -21.82 2.45
N GLY A 220 -16.66 -20.89 3.39
CA GLY A 220 -15.72 -20.56 4.46
C GLY A 220 -14.66 -19.54 4.03
N SER A 221 -13.92 -19.82 2.96
CA SER A 221 -13.02 -18.83 2.35
C SER A 221 -12.64 -19.21 0.92
N LYS A 222 -12.16 -18.23 0.15
CA LYS A 222 -11.55 -18.46 -1.16
C LYS A 222 -10.28 -17.63 -1.33
N THR A 223 -9.20 -18.31 -1.72
CA THR A 223 -7.90 -17.68 -1.97
C THR A 223 -7.70 -17.41 -3.45
N TYR A 224 -7.24 -16.20 -3.76
CA TYR A 224 -6.82 -15.73 -5.07
C TYR A 224 -5.30 -15.55 -5.06
N LEU A 225 -4.63 -16.17 -6.02
CA LEU A 225 -3.21 -15.95 -6.24
C LEU A 225 -3.03 -14.76 -7.16
N GLU A 226 -2.45 -13.69 -6.63
CA GLU A 226 -2.17 -12.46 -7.36
C GLU A 226 -0.67 -12.30 -7.57
N THR A 227 -0.28 -11.89 -8.77
CA THR A 227 1.10 -11.55 -9.12
C THR A 227 1.18 -10.04 -9.32
N LEU A 228 1.94 -9.39 -8.43
CA LEU A 228 2.32 -7.99 -8.57
C LEU A 228 3.59 -7.92 -9.42
N SER A 229 3.66 -6.92 -10.28
CA SER A 229 4.80 -6.71 -11.17
C SER A 229 5.20 -5.25 -11.24
N ILE A 230 6.51 -5.00 -11.34
CA ILE A 230 7.12 -3.72 -11.67
C ILE A 230 8.00 -3.88 -12.92
N THR A 231 8.01 -2.88 -13.80
CA THR A 231 8.84 -2.89 -15.01
C THR A 231 9.27 -1.48 -15.40
N ASP A 232 10.49 -1.34 -15.92
CA ASP A 232 11.02 -0.14 -16.56
C ASP A 232 10.89 -0.20 -18.11
N GLY A 233 10.33 -1.30 -18.63
CA GLY A 233 10.21 -1.61 -20.05
C GLY A 233 11.33 -2.48 -20.63
N GLU A 234 12.45 -2.66 -19.92
CA GLU A 234 13.56 -3.55 -20.30
C GLU A 234 13.68 -4.75 -19.35
N TYR A 235 13.60 -4.48 -18.05
CA TYR A 235 13.66 -5.44 -16.96
C TYR A 235 12.39 -5.37 -16.12
N ALA A 236 12.12 -6.44 -15.38
CA ALA A 236 10.96 -6.51 -14.52
C ALA A 236 11.28 -7.25 -13.22
N ASP A 237 10.49 -6.94 -12.20
CA ASP A 237 10.43 -7.74 -10.98
C ASP A 237 8.98 -8.10 -10.64
N THR A 238 8.81 -9.26 -9.99
CA THR A 238 7.48 -9.78 -9.67
C THR A 238 7.46 -10.38 -8.28
N ASN A 239 6.31 -10.25 -7.61
CA ASN A 239 6.07 -10.85 -6.32
C ASN A 239 4.66 -11.42 -6.25
N GLN A 240 4.50 -12.56 -5.60
CA GLN A 240 3.22 -13.25 -5.51
C GLN A 240 2.63 -13.12 -4.11
N THR A 241 1.32 -12.87 -4.05
CA THR A 241 0.56 -12.83 -2.81
C THR A 241 -0.75 -13.60 -2.92
N ASN A 242 -1.13 -14.25 -1.82
CA ASN A 242 -2.43 -14.91 -1.71
C ASN A 242 -3.42 -13.98 -1.02
N ILE A 243 -4.42 -13.48 -1.75
CA ILE A 243 -5.51 -12.69 -1.17
C ILE A 243 -6.68 -13.63 -0.87
N THR A 244 -7.00 -13.82 0.41
CA THR A 244 -8.04 -14.72 0.87
C THR A 244 -9.26 -13.93 1.32
N ILE A 245 -10.38 -14.16 0.64
CA ILE A 245 -11.69 -13.66 1.02
C ILE A 245 -12.26 -14.61 2.06
N ILE A 246 -12.56 -14.09 3.24
CA ILE A 246 -13.16 -14.83 4.35
C ILE A 246 -14.68 -14.61 4.32
N GLU A 247 -15.44 -15.70 4.30
CA GLU A 247 -16.90 -15.63 4.40
C GLU A 247 -17.32 -15.16 5.80
N ILE A 248 -18.33 -14.29 5.85
CA ILE A 248 -18.98 -13.88 7.10
C ILE A 248 -20.39 -14.48 7.15
N ASN A 249 -20.96 -14.58 8.36
CA ASN A 249 -22.38 -14.85 8.51
C ASN A 249 -23.12 -13.52 8.37
N ASN A 250 -23.99 -13.39 7.38
CA ASN A 250 -24.89 -12.25 7.31
C ASN A 250 -25.96 -12.35 8.42
N ASP A 251 -26.50 -11.20 8.81
CA ASP A 251 -27.61 -11.11 9.75
C ASP A 251 -28.96 -11.35 9.03
N PRO A 252 -29.96 -11.95 9.71
CA PRO A 252 -31.30 -12.06 9.16
C PRO A 252 -31.94 -10.69 8.89
N ASP A 253 -32.31 -10.42 7.64
CA ASP A 253 -33.02 -9.20 7.23
C ASP A 253 -34.53 -9.40 7.38
N MET A 254 -35.11 -8.72 8.37
CA MET A 254 -36.51 -8.87 8.77
C MET A 254 -37.33 -7.64 8.42
N ASP A 255 -38.45 -7.84 7.72
CA ASP A 255 -39.38 -6.76 7.41
C ASP A 255 -39.91 -6.12 8.71
N ASN A 256 -39.94 -4.80 8.72
CA ASN A 256 -40.47 -4.04 9.84
C ASN A 256 -41.96 -4.33 10.06
N ILE A 257 -42.30 -4.83 11.25
CA ILE A 257 -43.68 -5.15 11.66
C ILE A 257 -44.48 -3.88 11.96
N GLY A 258 -43.82 -2.88 12.55
CA GLY A 258 -44.46 -1.67 13.06
C GLY A 258 -45.50 -1.93 14.15
N VAL A 259 -46.11 -0.86 14.65
CA VAL A 259 -47.24 -0.97 15.61
C VAL A 259 -48.49 -1.57 14.96
N GLN A 260 -49.26 -2.31 15.75
CA GLN A 260 -50.42 -3.07 15.30
C GLN A 260 -51.62 -2.78 16.20
N THR A 261 -52.82 -2.63 15.63
CA THR A 261 -54.06 -2.39 16.39
C THR A 261 -55.18 -3.33 15.97
N ILE A 262 -55.76 -4.06 16.93
CA ILE A 262 -56.92 -4.96 16.74
C ILE A 262 -58.03 -4.63 17.73
N TRP A 263 -59.26 -5.08 17.46
CA TRP A 263 -60.40 -4.76 18.32
C TRP A 263 -61.33 -5.92 18.65
N THR A 264 -61.94 -5.90 19.84
CA THR A 264 -62.68 -7.04 20.41
C THR A 264 -63.96 -7.45 19.65
N SER A 265 -64.45 -6.64 18.69
CA SER A 265 -65.62 -7.00 17.87
C SER A 265 -65.66 -6.33 16.49
N GLY A 266 -65.72 -7.11 15.41
CA GLY A 266 -65.82 -6.59 14.03
C GLY A 266 -64.78 -7.23 13.09
N GLU A 267 -64.50 -6.57 11.96
CA GLU A 267 -63.74 -7.15 10.84
C GLU A 267 -62.22 -7.35 11.11
N ASN A 268 -61.56 -6.60 12.02
CA ASN A 268 -60.18 -6.88 12.49
C ASN A 268 -60.14 -7.25 13.98
N SER A 269 -60.94 -8.24 14.34
CA SER A 269 -60.86 -8.87 15.67
C SER A 269 -59.78 -9.93 15.81
N THR A 270 -59.06 -10.21 14.73
CA THR A 270 -57.99 -11.20 14.69
C THR A 270 -56.73 -10.57 14.11
N PHE A 271 -55.64 -10.57 14.88
CA PHE A 271 -54.30 -10.30 14.41
C PHE A 271 -53.80 -11.51 13.62
N ASN A 272 -53.42 -11.25 12.38
CA ASN A 272 -52.97 -12.27 11.45
C ASN A 272 -51.79 -11.72 10.66
N TYR A 273 -50.58 -12.13 11.03
CA TYR A 273 -49.34 -11.57 10.50
C TYR A 273 -48.38 -12.67 10.08
N GLN A 274 -47.86 -12.55 8.86
CA GLN A 274 -46.81 -13.41 8.32
C GLN A 274 -45.53 -12.58 8.29
N LEU A 275 -44.54 -12.96 9.11
CA LEU A 275 -43.24 -12.34 9.06
C LEU A 275 -42.54 -12.69 7.75
N GLU A 276 -42.02 -11.67 7.09
CA GLU A 276 -41.10 -11.81 5.96
C GLU A 276 -39.69 -11.57 6.49
N VAL A 277 -38.84 -12.56 6.30
CA VAL A 277 -37.42 -12.49 6.66
C VAL A 277 -36.64 -13.23 5.59
N ASP A 278 -35.49 -12.70 5.23
CA ASP A 278 -34.53 -13.35 4.33
C ASP A 278 -33.14 -13.29 4.94
N ASP A 279 -32.36 -14.32 4.69
CA ASP A 279 -30.98 -14.43 5.16
C ASP A 279 -30.18 -15.05 4.03
N VAL A 280 -28.98 -14.53 3.75
CA VAL A 280 -28.25 -14.90 2.54
C VAL A 280 -27.85 -16.39 2.56
N GLU A 281 -27.55 -16.94 3.74
CA GLU A 281 -27.08 -18.31 3.97
C GLU A 281 -28.20 -19.27 4.35
N SER A 282 -29.15 -18.79 5.14
CA SER A 282 -30.24 -19.57 5.71
C SER A 282 -31.50 -19.54 4.85
N GLY A 283 -31.60 -18.58 3.92
CA GLY A 283 -32.77 -18.33 3.09
C GLY A 283 -33.94 -17.77 3.90
N ASN A 284 -35.12 -17.80 3.30
CA ASN A 284 -36.31 -17.15 3.87
C ASN A 284 -37.03 -17.94 4.97
N GLN A 285 -38.10 -17.39 5.52
CA GLN A 285 -38.93 -17.98 6.59
C GLN A 285 -39.51 -19.37 6.29
N TYR A 286 -39.53 -19.81 5.03
CA TYR A 286 -39.98 -21.14 4.63
C TYR A 286 -38.84 -22.15 4.45
N SER A 287 -37.58 -21.73 4.57
CA SER A 287 -36.40 -22.58 4.41
C SER A 287 -36.28 -23.65 5.49
N GLY A 288 -36.77 -23.36 6.70
CA GLY A 288 -36.61 -24.19 7.89
C GLY A 288 -35.26 -24.03 8.59
N ASN A 289 -34.45 -23.05 8.18
CA ASN A 289 -33.15 -22.73 8.77
C ASN A 289 -33.19 -21.48 9.67
N LEU A 290 -34.37 -20.91 9.91
CA LEU A 290 -34.56 -19.77 10.80
C LEU A 290 -35.36 -20.20 12.03
N THR A 291 -35.01 -19.66 13.18
CA THR A 291 -35.73 -19.86 14.45
C THR A 291 -36.34 -18.54 14.89
N PHE A 292 -37.60 -18.58 15.32
CA PHE A 292 -38.35 -17.40 15.75
C PHE A 292 -38.67 -17.49 17.24
N ASP A 293 -38.42 -16.42 17.98
CA ASP A 293 -38.76 -16.29 19.39
C ASP A 293 -39.55 -15.00 19.64
N LEU A 294 -40.71 -15.13 20.29
CA LEU A 294 -41.62 -14.02 20.57
C LEU A 294 -41.82 -13.92 22.08
N ASP A 295 -41.53 -12.75 22.64
CA ASP A 295 -41.68 -12.46 24.07
C ASP A 295 -42.54 -11.22 24.30
N PHE A 296 -43.41 -11.28 25.31
CA PHE A 296 -44.20 -10.15 25.77
C PHE A 296 -43.51 -9.48 26.96
N ILE A 297 -43.19 -8.19 26.82
CA ILE A 297 -42.33 -7.47 27.76
C ILE A 297 -43.08 -7.23 29.07
N GLY A 298 -42.74 -8.01 30.09
CA GLY A 298 -43.25 -7.85 31.46
C GLY A 298 -44.59 -8.53 31.72
N GLU A 299 -45.08 -9.37 30.81
CA GLU A 299 -46.34 -10.10 30.94
C GLU A 299 -46.30 -11.47 30.22
N PRO A 300 -47.23 -12.40 30.48
CA PRO A 300 -47.28 -13.68 29.78
C PRO A 300 -47.71 -13.53 28.32
N ASN A 301 -47.12 -14.34 27.44
CA ASN A 301 -47.49 -14.37 26.03
C ASN A 301 -48.97 -14.68 25.80
N LEU A 302 -49.66 -13.81 25.07
CA LEU A 302 -51.05 -14.01 24.65
C LEU A 302 -51.17 -15.05 23.53
N PHE A 303 -50.17 -15.10 22.65
CA PHE A 303 -50.05 -16.04 21.55
C PHE A 303 -48.57 -16.34 21.26
N ASN A 304 -48.33 -17.29 20.37
CA ASN A 304 -46.98 -17.68 19.94
C ASN A 304 -46.81 -17.50 18.44
N ILE A 305 -45.55 -17.43 18.00
CA ILE A 305 -45.15 -17.53 16.60
C ILE A 305 -44.86 -18.98 16.23
N ASN A 306 -45.19 -19.39 15.00
CA ASN A 306 -44.85 -20.73 14.52
C ASN A 306 -43.45 -20.76 13.86
N SER A 307 -43.02 -21.94 13.41
CA SER A 307 -41.71 -22.13 12.75
C SER A 307 -41.58 -21.50 11.36
N THR A 308 -42.64 -20.88 10.83
CA THR A 308 -42.63 -20.18 9.53
C THR A 308 -42.83 -18.68 9.69
N GLY A 309 -42.70 -18.14 10.91
CA GLY A 309 -42.91 -16.72 11.16
C GLY A 309 -44.38 -16.25 11.18
N TYR A 310 -45.34 -17.18 11.25
CA TYR A 310 -46.77 -16.87 11.23
C TYR A 310 -47.34 -16.72 12.63
N MET A 311 -48.06 -15.61 12.86
CA MET A 311 -48.73 -15.25 14.11
C MET A 311 -50.23 -15.12 13.89
N ASN A 312 -51.02 -15.70 14.79
CA ASN A 312 -52.48 -15.63 14.73
C ASN A 312 -53.07 -15.53 16.15
N TYR A 313 -53.85 -14.49 16.39
CA TYR A 313 -54.46 -14.20 17.68
C TYR A 313 -55.80 -13.48 17.53
N THR A 314 -56.82 -13.93 18.24
CA THR A 314 -58.14 -13.26 18.28
C THR A 314 -58.30 -12.51 19.60
N ALA A 315 -58.64 -11.22 19.51
CA ALA A 315 -58.77 -10.34 20.66
C ALA A 315 -59.83 -10.80 21.68
N ASP A 316 -59.44 -10.90 22.95
CA ASP A 316 -60.36 -11.05 24.09
C ASP A 316 -60.51 -9.70 24.82
N ALA A 317 -61.69 -9.46 25.39
CA ALA A 317 -61.94 -8.29 26.23
C ALA A 317 -61.17 -8.32 27.56
N SER A 318 -60.66 -9.48 28.00
CA SER A 318 -59.73 -9.56 29.14
C SER A 318 -58.36 -8.95 28.85
N ASP A 319 -57.99 -8.86 27.58
CA ASP A 319 -56.65 -8.54 27.12
C ASP A 319 -56.63 -7.13 26.51
N LEU A 320 -57.53 -6.23 26.98
CA LEU A 320 -57.56 -4.82 26.57
C LEU A 320 -56.32 -4.09 27.11
N GLY A 321 -55.63 -3.39 26.21
CA GLY A 321 -54.43 -2.64 26.56
C GLY A 321 -53.44 -2.57 25.41
N VAL A 322 -52.28 -1.98 25.70
CA VAL A 322 -51.12 -1.98 24.80
C VAL A 322 -50.14 -3.02 25.32
N HIS A 323 -49.86 -4.00 24.49
CA HIS A 323 -48.90 -5.07 24.76
C HIS A 323 -47.63 -4.76 23.99
N ASN A 324 -46.47 -4.74 24.67
CA ASN A 324 -45.18 -4.52 24.02
C ASN A 324 -44.50 -5.88 23.84
N LEU A 325 -44.01 -6.14 22.64
CA LEU A 325 -43.44 -7.42 22.24
C LEU A 325 -42.03 -7.23 21.69
N THR A 326 -41.20 -8.24 21.91
CA THR A 326 -39.92 -8.41 21.22
C THR A 326 -40.01 -9.67 20.37
N LEU A 327 -39.77 -9.54 19.07
CA LEU A 327 -39.63 -10.66 18.15
C LEU A 327 -38.18 -10.77 17.71
N CYS A 328 -37.59 -11.94 17.92
CA CYS A 328 -36.22 -12.24 17.51
C CYS A 328 -36.22 -13.36 16.46
N THR A 329 -35.37 -13.19 15.45
CA THR A 329 -35.08 -14.23 14.46
C THR A 329 -33.61 -14.61 14.57
N THR A 330 -33.34 -15.92 14.66
CA THR A 330 -32.00 -16.48 14.75
C THR A 330 -31.74 -17.37 13.54
N ASP A 331 -30.63 -17.15 12.85
CA ASP A 331 -30.16 -18.01 11.76
C ASP A 331 -29.49 -19.31 12.29
N ILE A 332 -28.85 -20.07 11.39
CA ILE A 332 -28.07 -21.28 11.76
C ILE A 332 -26.56 -21.04 11.82
N GLY A 333 -26.08 -19.85 11.50
CA GLY A 333 -24.67 -19.53 11.29
C GLY A 333 -24.06 -20.23 10.07
N LEU A 334 -22.74 -20.10 9.92
CA LEU A 334 -21.99 -20.74 8.86
C LEU A 334 -21.74 -22.23 9.16
N THR A 335 -21.98 -23.07 8.16
CA THR A 335 -21.65 -24.51 8.25
C THR A 335 -20.15 -24.80 8.07
N ASN A 336 -19.41 -23.89 7.42
CA ASN A 336 -17.96 -23.96 7.26
C ASN A 336 -17.33 -22.62 7.64
N THR A 337 -16.65 -22.57 8.79
CA THR A 337 -16.02 -21.36 9.31
C THR A 337 -14.51 -21.37 9.04
N HIS A 338 -13.98 -20.27 8.53
CA HIS A 338 -12.53 -20.10 8.37
C HIS A 338 -11.83 -19.87 9.73
N GLU A 339 -10.59 -20.35 9.88
CA GLU A 339 -9.84 -20.21 11.16
C GLU A 339 -9.56 -18.76 11.57
N ASN A 340 -9.46 -17.86 10.58
CA ASN A 340 -9.20 -16.43 10.79
C ASN A 340 -10.47 -15.57 10.73
N ILE A 341 -11.67 -16.15 10.85
CA ILE A 341 -12.94 -15.40 10.82
C ILE A 341 -13.02 -14.30 11.88
N SER A 342 -12.28 -14.43 12.98
CA SER A 342 -12.15 -13.38 13.99
C SER A 342 -11.58 -12.05 13.47
N LEU A 343 -10.86 -12.07 12.34
CA LEU A 343 -10.41 -10.84 11.66
C LEU A 343 -11.59 -10.01 11.13
N CYS A 344 -12.72 -10.66 10.86
CA CYS A 344 -13.98 -10.04 10.42
C CYS A 344 -14.90 -9.66 11.58
N GLY A 345 -14.42 -9.75 12.83
CA GLY A 345 -15.22 -9.42 14.01
C GLY A 345 -16.34 -10.43 14.33
N GLN A 346 -16.35 -11.59 13.67
CA GLN A 346 -17.33 -12.66 13.88
C GLN A 346 -16.64 -13.99 14.22
N ASP A 347 -17.42 -14.95 14.71
CA ASP A 347 -17.00 -16.35 14.88
C ASP A 347 -17.76 -17.31 13.94
N GLY A 348 -18.63 -16.78 13.08
CA GLY A 348 -19.48 -17.54 12.17
C GLY A 348 -20.59 -18.34 12.86
N SER A 349 -20.82 -18.10 14.16
CA SER A 349 -21.96 -18.66 14.88
C SER A 349 -23.26 -17.96 14.50
N ALA A 350 -24.37 -18.51 14.99
CA ALA A 350 -25.68 -18.00 14.65
C ALA A 350 -25.90 -16.57 15.14
N ILE A 351 -26.41 -15.70 14.27
CA ILE A 351 -26.75 -14.32 14.60
C ILE A 351 -28.24 -14.23 14.92
N THR A 352 -28.59 -13.38 15.88
CA THR A 352 -29.98 -13.13 16.27
C THR A 352 -30.28 -11.66 16.13
N GLU A 353 -31.27 -11.34 15.29
CA GLU A 353 -31.77 -9.99 15.10
C GLU A 353 -33.15 -9.85 15.74
N CYS A 354 -33.37 -8.76 16.49
CA CYS A 354 -34.58 -8.56 17.27
C CYS A 354 -35.24 -7.21 16.97
N GLN A 355 -36.56 -7.23 16.83
CA GLN A 355 -37.38 -6.05 16.70
C GLN A 355 -38.39 -5.95 17.84
N ASN A 356 -38.60 -4.73 18.33
CA ASN A 356 -39.67 -4.42 19.26
C ASN A 356 -40.85 -3.82 18.49
N PHE A 357 -42.07 -4.22 18.86
CA PHE A 357 -43.30 -3.61 18.37
C PHE A 357 -44.38 -3.65 19.45
N SER A 358 -45.49 -2.93 19.23
CA SER A 358 -46.63 -2.98 20.14
C SER A 358 -47.89 -3.47 19.44
N LEU A 359 -48.70 -4.23 20.17
CA LEU A 359 -50.03 -4.68 19.78
C LEU A 359 -51.07 -4.06 20.72
N THR A 360 -51.90 -3.17 20.18
CA THR A 360 -53.01 -2.57 20.91
C THR A 360 -54.28 -3.39 20.70
N VAL A 361 -54.91 -3.79 21.81
CA VAL A 361 -56.23 -4.41 21.83
C VAL A 361 -57.23 -3.41 22.39
N THR A 362 -58.14 -2.93 21.53
CA THR A 362 -59.16 -1.94 21.88
C THR A 362 -60.59 -2.44 21.67
N ASN A 363 -61.59 -1.69 22.14
CA ASN A 363 -63.00 -1.96 21.82
C ASN A 363 -63.41 -1.39 20.46
N ALA A 364 -62.74 -0.33 20.00
CA ALA A 364 -62.96 0.29 18.70
C ALA A 364 -61.73 1.14 18.35
N ASN A 365 -61.20 1.00 17.13
CA ASN A 365 -60.03 1.77 16.71
C ASN A 365 -60.38 3.25 16.41
N ARG A 366 -59.61 4.19 16.96
CA ARG A 366 -59.71 5.64 16.74
C ARG A 366 -58.39 6.14 16.17
N PRO A 367 -58.42 7.02 15.15
CA PRO A 367 -57.20 7.40 14.44
C PRO A 367 -56.21 8.13 15.35
N PRO A 368 -54.89 7.94 15.13
CA PRO A 368 -53.87 8.75 15.76
C PRO A 368 -53.96 10.19 15.30
N THR A 369 -53.38 11.13 16.05
CA THR A 369 -53.37 12.55 15.69
C THR A 369 -52.05 13.22 16.08
N ILE A 370 -51.52 14.05 15.19
CA ILE A 370 -50.42 14.98 15.48
C ILE A 370 -51.00 16.17 16.24
N ILE A 371 -50.63 16.31 17.52
CA ILE A 371 -51.21 17.31 18.43
C ILE A 371 -50.31 18.54 18.63
N ASP A 372 -49.01 18.43 18.32
CA ASP A 372 -48.06 19.54 18.34
C ASP A 372 -46.98 19.32 17.29
N TYR A 373 -46.42 20.39 16.74
CA TYR A 373 -45.38 20.30 15.71
C TYR A 373 -44.51 21.54 15.60
N TYR A 374 -43.27 21.34 15.17
CA TYR A 374 -42.30 22.36 14.85
C TYR A 374 -41.56 21.99 13.55
N PRO A 375 -41.28 22.95 12.64
CA PRO A 375 -41.63 24.38 12.70
C PRO A 375 -43.13 24.66 12.60
N GLU A 376 -43.62 25.71 13.27
CA GLU A 376 -45.04 26.12 13.21
C GLU A 376 -45.45 26.61 11.80
N GLU A 377 -44.49 27.22 11.07
CA GLU A 377 -44.70 27.65 9.69
C GLU A 377 -44.52 26.46 8.73
N LEU A 378 -45.59 26.08 8.03
CA LEU A 378 -45.56 24.99 7.03
C LEU A 378 -44.88 25.39 5.71
N TYR A 379 -44.54 26.67 5.54
CA TYR A 379 -43.82 27.17 4.38
C TYR A 379 -42.74 28.15 4.84
N PHE A 380 -41.47 27.78 4.66
CA PHE A 380 -40.35 28.63 5.06
C PHE A 380 -39.13 28.42 4.14
N GLY A 381 -38.19 29.37 4.16
CA GLY A 381 -36.97 29.30 3.37
C GLY A 381 -35.76 28.84 4.18
N ASN A 382 -34.85 28.11 3.56
CA ASN A 382 -33.55 27.78 4.16
C ASN A 382 -32.42 27.79 3.12
N LYS A 383 -31.17 27.75 3.58
CA LYS A 383 -29.99 27.51 2.72
C LYS A 383 -29.70 26.02 2.67
N GLY A 384 -29.22 25.54 1.53
CA GLY A 384 -28.90 24.12 1.32
C GLY A 384 -28.18 23.49 2.52
N THR A 385 -27.01 24.04 2.86
CA THR A 385 -26.11 23.48 3.89
C THR A 385 -26.52 23.73 5.35
N ASN A 386 -27.69 24.32 5.61
CA ASN A 386 -28.15 24.57 6.97
C ASN A 386 -29.03 23.42 7.46
N GLU A 387 -28.73 22.87 8.63
CA GLU A 387 -29.60 21.90 9.29
C GLU A 387 -30.94 22.54 9.66
N ILE A 388 -32.01 21.78 9.42
CA ILE A 388 -33.39 22.08 9.79
C ILE A 388 -33.80 21.08 10.85
N TYR A 389 -34.44 21.58 11.90
CA TYR A 389 -34.97 20.76 12.98
C TYR A 389 -36.49 20.71 12.90
N PHE A 390 -37.04 19.51 12.93
CA PHE A 390 -38.45 19.19 12.98
C PHE A 390 -38.74 18.42 14.27
N ASN A 391 -39.92 18.62 14.83
CA ASN A 391 -40.41 17.86 15.97
C ASN A 391 -41.93 17.72 15.86
N ILE A 392 -42.47 16.57 16.25
CA ILE A 392 -43.90 16.38 16.44
C ILE A 392 -44.21 15.74 17.79
N THR A 393 -45.42 16.03 18.29
CA THR A 393 -46.04 15.25 19.36
C THR A 393 -47.28 14.54 18.81
N LYS A 394 -47.36 13.24 19.06
CA LYS A 394 -48.41 12.34 18.59
C LYS A 394 -49.22 11.78 19.76
N TYR A 395 -50.51 11.57 19.53
CA TYR A 395 -51.42 11.01 20.50
C TYR A 395 -52.42 10.10 19.83
N ASP A 396 -52.61 8.91 20.41
CA ASP A 396 -53.68 8.01 20.03
C ASP A 396 -54.71 7.86 21.17
N PRO A 397 -56.01 8.03 20.89
CA PRO A 397 -57.04 7.83 21.90
C PRO A 397 -57.11 6.40 22.48
N ASP A 398 -56.64 5.40 21.74
CA ASP A 398 -56.54 3.99 22.14
C ASP A 398 -55.24 3.65 22.89
N TYR A 399 -54.43 4.66 23.20
CA TYR A 399 -53.16 4.57 23.91
C TYR A 399 -52.01 3.91 23.14
N THR A 400 -52.24 3.48 21.89
CA THR A 400 -51.16 3.15 20.96
C THR A 400 -50.18 4.33 20.92
N ILE A 401 -48.89 4.07 20.99
CA ILE A 401 -47.91 5.09 20.66
C ILE A 401 -47.64 4.92 19.16
N PRO A 402 -48.07 5.84 18.29
CA PRO A 402 -48.01 5.60 16.85
C PRO A 402 -46.56 5.50 16.35
N ASP A 403 -46.30 4.74 15.29
CA ASP A 403 -45.04 4.81 14.55
C ASP A 403 -44.89 6.15 13.84
N THR A 404 -43.65 6.61 13.62
CA THR A 404 -43.35 7.81 12.81
C THR A 404 -42.54 7.46 11.57
N TYR A 405 -42.89 8.06 10.45
CA TYR A 405 -42.16 7.96 9.18
C TYR A 405 -41.90 9.35 8.61
N TRP A 406 -40.62 9.71 8.46
CA TRP A 406 -40.20 11.00 7.89
C TRP A 406 -39.78 10.85 6.44
N TYR A 407 -40.33 11.70 5.58
CA TYR A 407 -40.08 11.74 4.16
C TYR A 407 -39.51 13.10 3.75
N VAL A 408 -38.52 13.08 2.85
CA VAL A 408 -38.08 14.27 2.11
C VAL A 408 -38.23 13.99 0.63
N ASP A 409 -39.01 14.81 -0.08
CA ASP A 409 -39.34 14.65 -1.50
C ASP A 409 -39.84 13.24 -1.85
N ASN A 410 -40.76 12.73 -1.02
CA ASN A 410 -41.31 11.37 -1.07
C ASN A 410 -40.32 10.20 -0.83
N SER A 411 -39.04 10.47 -0.54
CA SER A 411 -38.10 9.46 -0.07
C SER A 411 -38.20 9.32 1.44
N LEU A 412 -38.42 8.10 1.96
CA LEU A 412 -38.29 7.82 3.39
C LEU A 412 -36.85 8.13 3.83
N LYS A 413 -36.68 8.79 4.97
CA LYS A 413 -35.39 9.19 5.55
C LYS A 413 -35.19 8.65 6.96
N GLU A 414 -36.25 8.58 7.76
CA GLU A 414 -36.21 8.09 9.13
C GLU A 414 -37.50 7.36 9.47
N TYR A 415 -37.37 6.31 10.28
CA TYR A 415 -38.45 5.53 10.85
C TYR A 415 -38.18 5.36 12.35
N ASP A 416 -39.19 5.66 13.15
CA ASP A 416 -39.15 5.47 14.60
C ASP A 416 -40.31 4.58 15.05
N SER A 417 -39.96 3.43 15.63
CA SER A 417 -40.94 2.52 16.22
C SER A 417 -41.58 3.19 17.45
N GLY A 418 -42.90 3.14 17.56
CA GLY A 418 -43.77 3.81 18.53
C GLY A 418 -43.41 3.63 20.02
N ASN A 419 -42.29 4.20 20.44
CA ASN A 419 -41.74 4.10 21.80
C ASN A 419 -41.87 5.42 22.58
N SER A 420 -42.07 6.54 21.88
CA SER A 420 -42.17 7.88 22.45
C SER A 420 -43.35 8.63 21.83
N SER A 421 -44.05 9.43 22.63
CA SER A 421 -45.12 10.31 22.16
C SER A 421 -44.61 11.56 21.44
N SER A 422 -43.31 11.84 21.52
CA SER A 422 -42.65 12.91 20.78
C SER A 422 -41.56 12.35 19.89
N ASP A 423 -41.37 12.98 18.74
CA ASP A 423 -40.49 12.53 17.68
C ASP A 423 -39.72 13.71 17.09
N GLU A 424 -38.47 13.51 16.72
CA GLU A 424 -37.56 14.57 16.30
C GLU A 424 -36.83 14.17 15.01
N PHE A 425 -36.85 15.04 14.00
CA PHE A 425 -36.15 14.82 12.74
C PHE A 425 -35.25 16.00 12.42
N ARG A 426 -34.01 15.72 12.01
CA ARG A 426 -33.06 16.73 11.55
C ARG A 426 -32.67 16.44 10.11
N TYR A 427 -32.73 17.47 9.28
CA TYR A 427 -32.39 17.32 7.87
C TYR A 427 -31.56 18.49 7.36
N THR A 428 -30.53 18.21 6.57
CA THR A 428 -29.72 19.22 5.88
C THR A 428 -29.75 18.93 4.38
N PHE A 429 -30.02 19.94 3.56
CA PHE A 429 -29.95 19.79 2.11
C PHE A 429 -28.47 19.86 1.66
N SER A 430 -28.14 19.23 0.53
CA SER A 430 -26.77 19.29 0.01
C SER A 430 -26.47 20.67 -0.61
N CYS A 431 -25.18 21.00 -0.78
CA CYS A 431 -24.77 22.12 -1.63
C CYS A 431 -25.22 21.85 -3.09
N GLY A 432 -25.51 22.89 -3.86
CA GLY A 432 -26.03 22.77 -5.23
C GLY A 432 -27.50 22.36 -5.34
N VAL A 433 -28.22 22.19 -4.22
CA VAL A 433 -29.67 21.96 -4.20
C VAL A 433 -30.41 23.31 -4.16
N GLU A 434 -31.40 23.48 -5.03
CA GLU A 434 -32.27 24.66 -5.10
C GLU A 434 -33.73 24.30 -5.38
N GLY A 435 -34.65 25.16 -4.97
CA GLY A 435 -36.07 25.04 -5.27
C GLY A 435 -36.92 24.67 -4.06
N ASN A 436 -38.18 24.31 -4.29
CA ASN A 436 -39.10 23.92 -3.23
C ASN A 436 -38.99 22.42 -3.00
N HIS A 437 -38.69 22.05 -1.77
CA HIS A 437 -38.62 20.67 -1.31
C HIS A 437 -39.74 20.41 -0.30
N THR A 438 -40.18 19.16 -0.21
CA THR A 438 -41.24 18.73 0.70
C THR A 438 -40.64 17.90 1.82
N VAL A 439 -41.01 18.19 3.06
CA VAL A 439 -40.73 17.35 4.22
C VAL A 439 -42.08 16.91 4.78
N ARG A 440 -42.36 15.61 4.79
CA ARG A 440 -43.64 15.07 5.24
C ARG A 440 -43.41 14.06 6.34
N VAL A 441 -44.19 14.15 7.42
CA VAL A 441 -44.24 13.13 8.47
C VAL A 441 -45.58 12.42 8.43
N ASN A 442 -45.54 11.10 8.52
CA ASN A 442 -46.72 10.26 8.66
C ASN A 442 -46.63 9.53 9.99
N ILE A 443 -47.73 9.51 10.76
CA ILE A 443 -47.87 8.68 11.95
C ILE A 443 -48.94 7.62 11.73
N THR A 444 -48.79 6.45 12.35
CA THR A 444 -49.76 5.35 12.22
C THR A 444 -49.87 4.50 13.47
N ASP A 445 -51.07 4.01 13.76
CA ASP A 445 -51.38 3.00 14.78
C ASP A 445 -51.35 1.55 14.22
N GLY A 446 -50.91 1.39 12.96
CA GLY A 446 -50.91 0.13 12.20
C GLY A 446 -52.09 -0.01 11.23
N GLU A 447 -53.16 0.75 11.39
CA GLU A 447 -54.40 0.63 10.60
C GLU A 447 -54.88 1.97 10.01
N LEU A 448 -54.73 3.04 10.79
CA LEU A 448 -55.08 4.41 10.49
C LEU A 448 -53.83 5.28 10.54
N THR A 449 -53.85 6.36 9.77
CA THR A 449 -52.71 7.27 9.61
C THR A 449 -53.13 8.72 9.75
N ASP A 450 -52.24 9.54 10.31
CA ASP A 450 -52.31 11.00 10.22
C ASP A 450 -50.99 11.55 9.65
N SER A 451 -51.01 12.72 9.01
CA SER A 451 -49.83 13.23 8.31
C SER A 451 -49.74 14.75 8.34
N LEU A 452 -48.51 15.26 8.36
CA LEU A 452 -48.19 16.68 8.29
C LEU A 452 -47.09 16.92 7.25
N GLU A 453 -47.17 18.03 6.51
CA GLU A 453 -46.22 18.37 5.45
C GLU A 453 -45.75 19.83 5.54
N TRP A 454 -44.44 20.02 5.44
CA TRP A 454 -43.75 21.30 5.29
C TRP A 454 -43.21 21.44 3.87
N VAL A 455 -43.23 22.67 3.36
CA VAL A 455 -42.60 23.06 2.10
C VAL A 455 -41.43 23.98 2.42
N VAL A 456 -40.22 23.53 2.08
CA VAL A 456 -38.96 24.25 2.33
C VAL A 456 -38.43 24.84 1.03
N GLY A 457 -38.38 26.16 0.94
CA GLY A 457 -37.72 26.86 -0.18
C GLY A 457 -36.21 26.92 0.03
N VAL A 458 -35.45 26.08 -0.67
CA VAL A 458 -34.00 25.98 -0.56
C VAL A 458 -33.32 26.93 -1.55
N VAL A 459 -32.45 27.79 -1.02
CA VAL A 459 -31.60 28.69 -1.82
C VAL A 459 -30.24 28.04 -2.07
N GLU A 460 -29.79 28.07 -3.33
CA GLU A 460 -28.53 27.47 -3.78
C GLU A 460 -27.35 27.91 -2.91
N THR A 461 -26.57 26.93 -2.44
CA THR A 461 -25.29 27.14 -1.78
C THR A 461 -24.20 26.46 -2.60
N ALA A 462 -23.21 27.22 -3.09
CA ALA A 462 -22.14 26.69 -3.94
C ALA A 462 -21.30 25.64 -3.19
N CYS A 463 -21.06 24.49 -3.83
CA CYS A 463 -20.16 23.47 -3.30
C CYS A 463 -18.72 23.97 -3.35
N THR A 464 -18.09 24.22 -2.21
CA THR A 464 -16.66 24.55 -2.16
C THR A 464 -15.84 23.28 -2.35
N ALA A 465 -15.04 23.19 -3.41
CA ALA A 465 -14.00 22.19 -3.53
C ALA A 465 -13.00 22.37 -2.38
N GLN A 466 -12.89 21.38 -1.49
CA GLN A 466 -11.92 21.43 -0.40
C GLN A 466 -10.50 21.30 -0.99
N THR A 467 -9.68 22.30 -0.74
CA THR A 467 -8.24 22.13 -0.57
C THR A 467 -7.96 21.29 0.69
N PRO A 468 -6.85 20.53 0.75
CA PRO A 468 -6.57 19.61 1.86
C PRO A 468 -6.50 20.34 3.22
N PRO A 469 -7.08 19.80 4.30
CA PRO A 469 -7.03 20.44 5.61
C PRO A 469 -5.72 20.12 6.33
N THR A 470 -5.02 21.15 6.76
CA THR A 470 -4.07 21.07 7.87
C THR A 470 -4.83 21.07 9.20
N GLY A 471 -4.77 19.95 9.92
CA GLY A 471 -4.62 19.89 11.38
C GLY A 471 -5.72 20.43 12.32
N GLU A 472 -6.30 19.47 13.05
CA GLU A 472 -6.68 19.49 14.48
C GLU A 472 -7.98 20.20 14.93
N GLY A 473 -8.89 19.38 15.49
CA GLY A 473 -9.91 19.82 16.44
C GLY A 473 -11.24 19.07 16.27
N GLY A 474 -11.51 18.11 17.16
CA GLY A 474 -12.60 17.15 17.02
C GLY A 474 -14.02 17.68 17.25
N GLY A 475 -14.98 16.85 16.82
CA GLY A 475 -16.42 17.04 17.05
C GLY A 475 -17.20 16.26 16.01
N GLY A 476 -17.81 15.15 16.42
CA GLY A 476 -18.61 14.28 15.56
C GLY A 476 -19.88 14.96 15.02
N GLY A 477 -20.29 14.51 13.84
CA GLY A 477 -21.52 14.92 13.16
C GLY A 477 -21.39 14.66 11.66
N GLY A 478 -22.04 13.60 11.18
CA GLY A 478 -21.94 13.08 9.82
C GLY A 478 -22.40 14.11 8.78
N GLY A 479 -21.44 14.79 8.16
CA GLY A 479 -21.65 15.41 6.86
C GLY A 479 -21.46 14.32 5.80
N SER A 480 -22.48 14.06 4.99
CA SER A 480 -22.36 13.25 3.78
C SER A 480 -21.28 13.87 2.89
N GLN A 481 -20.09 13.28 2.93
CA GLN A 481 -19.01 13.53 1.99
C GLN A 481 -19.59 13.29 0.59
N GLY A 482 -19.48 14.26 -0.33
CA GLY A 482 -19.84 14.00 -1.72
C GLY A 482 -19.12 12.74 -2.22
N CYS A 483 -19.76 11.94 -3.06
CA CYS A 483 -19.22 10.66 -3.51
C CYS A 483 -17.80 10.85 -4.07
N GLU A 484 -16.82 10.19 -3.46
CA GLU A 484 -15.43 10.24 -3.89
C GLU A 484 -15.26 9.27 -5.05
N GLU A 485 -14.96 9.78 -6.24
CA GLU A 485 -14.76 8.97 -7.44
C GLU A 485 -13.53 8.08 -7.31
N LYS A 486 -13.73 6.77 -7.43
CA LYS A 486 -12.64 5.78 -7.36
C LYS A 486 -12.79 4.78 -8.50
N TRP A 487 -11.83 4.75 -9.40
CA TRP A 487 -11.87 3.93 -10.60
C TRP A 487 -10.91 2.75 -10.52
N ALA A 488 -11.30 1.62 -11.09
CA ALA A 488 -10.44 0.48 -11.33
C ALA A 488 -10.62 -0.01 -12.77
N CYS A 489 -9.53 -0.34 -13.46
CA CYS A 489 -9.60 -0.79 -14.86
C CYS A 489 -9.04 -2.20 -15.03
N GLY A 490 -9.72 -3.00 -15.85
CA GLY A 490 -9.22 -4.29 -16.29
C GLY A 490 -8.04 -4.17 -17.26
N PHE A 491 -7.55 -5.33 -17.71
CA PHE A 491 -6.53 -5.37 -18.76
C PHE A 491 -7.05 -4.74 -20.05
N TRP A 492 -6.11 -4.21 -20.82
CA TRP A 492 -6.36 -3.94 -22.22
C TRP A 492 -6.72 -5.25 -22.95
N GLN A 493 -7.78 -5.19 -23.75
CA GLN A 493 -8.15 -6.30 -24.62
C GLN A 493 -7.18 -6.41 -25.79
N VAL A 494 -7.28 -7.53 -26.51
CA VAL A 494 -6.46 -7.80 -27.70
C VAL A 494 -6.56 -6.66 -28.69
N CYS A 495 -5.41 -6.19 -29.19
CA CYS A 495 -5.35 -5.14 -30.20
C CYS A 495 -6.09 -5.56 -31.48
N GLN A 496 -7.00 -4.71 -31.95
CA GLN A 496 -7.86 -4.96 -33.12
C GLN A 496 -7.45 -4.05 -34.28
N ASP A 497 -7.61 -4.54 -35.51
CA ASP A 497 -7.38 -3.73 -36.71
C ASP A 497 -8.31 -2.52 -36.73
N LEU A 498 -7.73 -1.33 -36.87
CA LEU A 498 -8.48 -0.07 -36.75
C LEU A 498 -9.52 0.11 -37.86
N ASN A 499 -9.18 -0.26 -39.10
CA ASN A 499 -10.10 -0.12 -40.24
C ASN A 499 -11.27 -1.10 -40.14
N THR A 500 -11.02 -2.33 -39.72
CA THR A 500 -12.03 -3.35 -39.48
C THR A 500 -12.97 -2.91 -38.36
N SER A 501 -12.43 -2.36 -37.28
CA SER A 501 -13.22 -1.83 -36.15
C SER A 501 -14.16 -0.70 -36.59
N LEU A 502 -13.70 0.22 -37.45
CA LEU A 502 -14.57 1.24 -38.05
C LEU A 502 -15.65 0.63 -38.96
N ASN A 503 -15.27 -0.32 -39.83
CA ASN A 503 -16.19 -0.94 -40.79
C ASN A 503 -17.30 -1.77 -40.12
N LEU A 504 -17.01 -2.37 -38.96
CA LEU A 504 -17.97 -3.10 -38.15
C LEU A 504 -18.85 -2.18 -37.28
N GLY A 505 -18.59 -0.86 -37.30
CA GLY A 505 -19.34 0.12 -36.52
C GLY A 505 -18.99 0.12 -35.04
N LEU A 506 -17.83 -0.43 -34.65
CA LEU A 506 -17.35 -0.43 -33.27
C LEU A 506 -16.75 0.93 -32.87
N LEU A 507 -16.38 1.76 -33.85
CA LEU A 507 -15.80 3.09 -33.63
C LEU A 507 -16.61 4.17 -34.31
N SER A 508 -16.72 5.33 -33.67
CA SER A 508 -17.21 6.52 -34.35
C SER A 508 -16.14 7.08 -35.30
N GLY A 509 -16.56 7.85 -36.30
CA GLY A 509 -15.61 8.53 -37.18
C GLY A 509 -14.72 9.54 -36.45
N LYS A 510 -15.13 10.03 -35.27
CA LYS A 510 -14.30 10.89 -34.42
C LYS A 510 -13.19 10.07 -33.77
N ASP A 511 -13.55 8.97 -33.12
CA ASP A 511 -12.62 8.07 -32.41
C ASP A 511 -11.58 7.51 -33.38
N TYR A 512 -12.00 7.10 -34.57
CA TYR A 512 -11.08 6.66 -35.62
C TYR A 512 -9.99 7.70 -35.93
N ARG A 513 -10.35 8.98 -36.09
CA ARG A 513 -9.38 10.05 -36.40
C ARG A 513 -8.43 10.31 -35.24
N GLU A 514 -8.93 10.20 -34.01
CA GLU A 514 -8.13 10.35 -32.80
C GLU A 514 -7.09 9.23 -32.70
N VAL A 515 -7.51 7.97 -32.91
CA VAL A 515 -6.61 6.81 -32.88
C VAL A 515 -5.58 6.89 -34.02
N VAL A 516 -5.98 7.29 -35.23
CA VAL A 516 -5.03 7.51 -36.36
C VAL A 516 -3.96 8.54 -36.00
N ASN A 517 -4.35 9.64 -35.34
CA ASN A 517 -3.39 10.65 -34.89
C ASN A 517 -2.43 10.06 -33.85
N ASN A 518 -2.93 9.30 -32.88
CA ASN A 518 -2.11 8.67 -31.84
C ASN A 518 -1.15 7.62 -32.42
N CYS A 519 -1.62 6.77 -33.34
CA CYS A 519 -0.77 5.85 -34.09
C CYS A 519 0.35 6.57 -34.84
N SER A 520 0.04 7.73 -35.45
CA SER A 520 1.03 8.52 -36.18
C SER A 520 2.14 9.05 -35.26
N LEU A 521 1.83 9.37 -34.00
CA LEU A 521 2.82 9.74 -32.98
C LEU A 521 3.69 8.54 -32.56
N LYS A 522 3.15 7.32 -32.61
CA LYS A 522 3.85 6.05 -32.35
C LYS A 522 4.54 5.46 -33.60
N TYR A 523 4.58 6.20 -34.72
CA TYR A 523 5.10 5.72 -36.02
C TYR A 523 4.44 4.44 -36.57
N LEU A 524 3.19 4.18 -36.16
CA LEU A 524 2.38 3.07 -36.66
C LEU A 524 1.57 3.54 -37.87
N PHE A 525 1.77 2.91 -39.03
CA PHE A 525 1.14 3.33 -40.28
C PHE A 525 0.35 2.20 -40.93
N GLY A 526 -0.79 2.55 -41.54
CA GLY A 526 -1.58 1.62 -42.32
C GLY A 526 -2.10 0.46 -41.49
N ILE A 527 -1.65 -0.75 -41.81
CA ILE A 527 -2.13 -2.01 -41.19
C ILE A 527 -1.56 -2.25 -39.79
N ASP A 528 -0.50 -1.56 -39.40
CA ASP A 528 0.12 -1.74 -38.08
C ASP A 528 -0.59 -0.92 -36.99
N CYS A 529 -1.47 0.00 -37.39
CA CYS A 529 -2.25 0.82 -36.47
C CYS A 529 -3.51 0.07 -36.03
N GLY A 530 -3.55 -0.28 -34.76
CA GLY A 530 -4.70 -0.92 -34.12
C GLY A 530 -5.30 -0.10 -32.99
N ILE A 531 -6.39 -0.63 -32.46
CA ILE A 531 -7.07 -0.12 -31.28
C ILE A 531 -7.30 -1.24 -30.28
N HIS A 532 -7.13 -0.92 -29.02
CA HIS A 532 -7.48 -1.79 -27.91
C HIS A 532 -8.32 -0.99 -26.92
N ASN A 533 -9.18 -1.71 -26.23
CA ASN A 533 -10.14 -1.18 -25.27
C ASN A 533 -9.99 -1.90 -23.95
N ARG A 534 -10.41 -1.25 -22.86
CA ARG A 534 -10.52 -1.86 -21.53
C ARG A 534 -11.81 -1.42 -20.88
N THR A 535 -12.19 -2.10 -19.81
CA THR A 535 -13.36 -1.71 -19.01
C THR A 535 -12.88 -1.14 -17.69
N CYS A 536 -13.37 0.05 -17.36
CA CYS A 536 -13.15 0.69 -16.08
C CYS A 536 -14.45 0.72 -15.29
N ILE A 537 -14.35 0.32 -14.02
CA ILE A 537 -15.47 0.19 -13.08
C ILE A 537 -15.34 1.32 -12.06
N ASP A 538 -16.45 2.02 -11.84
CA ASP A 538 -16.60 2.95 -10.72
C ASP A 538 -16.79 2.14 -9.45
N LEU A 539 -15.76 2.10 -8.61
CA LEU A 539 -15.79 1.33 -7.38
C LEU A 539 -16.81 1.88 -6.40
N ASN A 540 -17.06 3.18 -6.37
CA ASN A 540 -17.94 3.83 -5.39
C ASN A 540 -19.36 4.07 -5.92
N ASN A 541 -19.64 3.68 -7.16
CA ASN A 541 -20.94 3.86 -7.83
C ASN A 541 -21.44 5.32 -7.75
N CYS A 542 -20.55 6.28 -7.91
CA CYS A 542 -20.85 7.71 -7.98
C CYS A 542 -21.64 8.08 -9.24
N HIS A 543 -21.63 7.22 -10.27
CA HIS A 543 -22.38 7.39 -11.52
C HIS A 543 -21.96 8.64 -12.32
N THR A 544 -20.71 9.10 -12.18
CA THR A 544 -20.15 10.16 -13.02
C THR A 544 -19.02 9.63 -13.90
N THR A 545 -18.34 10.53 -14.62
CA THR A 545 -17.14 10.20 -15.41
C THR A 545 -15.94 11.05 -14.98
N TYR A 546 -16.00 11.65 -13.78
CA TYR A 546 -14.96 12.51 -13.25
C TYR A 546 -13.71 11.69 -12.96
N HIS A 547 -12.55 12.09 -13.52
CA HIS A 547 -11.29 11.34 -13.50
C HIS A 547 -11.37 9.89 -14.01
N LYS A 548 -12.39 9.55 -14.80
CA LYS A 548 -12.48 8.22 -15.41
C LYS A 548 -11.25 7.98 -16.32
N PRO A 549 -10.47 6.90 -16.10
CA PRO A 549 -9.36 6.58 -16.98
C PRO A 549 -9.81 6.25 -18.41
N ASN A 550 -8.92 6.47 -19.39
CA ASN A 550 -9.21 6.15 -20.79
C ASN A 550 -9.52 4.66 -20.97
N GLU A 551 -10.62 4.35 -21.64
CA GLU A 551 -11.04 2.97 -21.96
C GLU A 551 -10.62 2.53 -23.37
N MET A 552 -9.92 3.41 -24.10
CA MET A 552 -9.56 3.21 -25.50
C MET A 552 -8.20 3.83 -25.77
N GLU A 553 -7.31 3.08 -26.43
CA GLU A 553 -5.98 3.56 -26.79
C GLU A 553 -5.54 2.95 -28.14
N SER A 554 -4.57 3.60 -28.82
CA SER A 554 -3.90 3.07 -30.01
C SER A 554 -2.81 2.06 -29.64
N CYS A 555 -2.79 0.93 -30.32
CA CYS A 555 -1.81 -0.15 -30.17
C CYS A 555 -1.19 -0.57 -31.51
N GLN A 556 -0.10 -1.34 -31.44
CA GLN A 556 0.47 -2.03 -32.60
C GLN A 556 -0.36 -3.28 -32.91
N TYR A 557 -0.99 -3.32 -34.08
CA TYR A 557 -1.82 -4.45 -34.49
C TYR A 557 -0.98 -5.60 -35.04
N VAL A 558 -1.30 -6.81 -34.60
CA VAL A 558 -0.71 -8.07 -35.07
C VAL A 558 -1.85 -9.03 -35.40
N PHE A 559 -1.79 -9.69 -36.56
CA PHE A 559 -2.86 -10.58 -37.03
C PHE A 559 -3.05 -11.82 -36.14
N ASN A 560 -2.00 -12.27 -35.45
CA ASN A 560 -2.02 -13.41 -34.55
C ASN A 560 -1.06 -13.17 -33.37
N PRO A 561 -1.51 -12.42 -32.35
CA PRO A 561 -0.67 -12.10 -31.20
C PRO A 561 -0.38 -13.36 -30.39
N GLY A 562 0.83 -13.46 -29.85
CA GLY A 562 1.25 -14.56 -28.98
C GLY A 562 2.66 -14.38 -28.44
N CYS A 563 3.04 -15.22 -27.48
CA CYS A 563 4.28 -15.13 -26.69
C CYS A 563 5.63 -15.24 -27.41
N ASN A 564 5.70 -15.13 -28.74
CA ASN A 564 6.96 -15.17 -29.49
C ASN A 564 6.86 -14.30 -30.76
N ASP A 565 6.07 -13.24 -30.72
CA ASP A 565 5.84 -12.33 -31.85
C ASP A 565 6.72 -11.08 -31.81
N GLY A 566 7.49 -10.89 -30.74
CA GLY A 566 8.43 -9.80 -30.56
C GLY A 566 7.76 -8.47 -30.24
N ILE A 567 6.49 -8.46 -29.84
CA ILE A 567 5.70 -7.27 -29.55
C ILE A 567 4.97 -7.45 -28.22
N GLN A 568 5.25 -6.58 -27.24
CA GLN A 568 4.50 -6.55 -25.99
C GLN A 568 3.02 -6.29 -26.26
N ASN A 569 2.17 -7.30 -26.06
CA ASN A 569 0.74 -7.20 -26.36
C ASN A 569 -0.15 -8.00 -25.40
N CYS A 570 -1.46 -7.90 -25.60
CA CYS A 570 -2.45 -8.65 -24.83
C CYS A 570 -3.09 -9.74 -25.68
N HIS A 571 -3.17 -10.96 -25.14
CA HIS A 571 -3.81 -12.11 -25.75
C HIS A 571 -4.17 -13.14 -24.66
N GLY A 572 -5.08 -14.08 -24.98
CA GLY A 572 -5.50 -15.08 -23.98
C GLY A 572 -6.21 -14.52 -22.74
N GLY A 573 -6.61 -13.24 -22.75
CA GLY A 573 -7.28 -12.56 -21.63
C GLY A 573 -6.36 -11.85 -20.64
N LEU A 574 -5.04 -11.89 -20.86
CA LEU A 574 -4.03 -11.21 -20.04
C LEU A 574 -3.07 -10.41 -20.94
N CYS A 575 -2.25 -9.55 -20.34
CA CYS A 575 -1.25 -8.77 -21.05
C CYS A 575 0.17 -9.21 -20.67
N GLU A 576 1.07 -9.20 -21.65
CA GLU A 576 2.49 -9.39 -21.44
C GLU A 576 3.09 -8.24 -20.60
N LEU A 577 3.98 -8.58 -19.67
CA LEU A 577 4.66 -7.62 -18.79
C LEU A 577 5.87 -6.97 -19.49
N LEU A 578 6.60 -7.76 -20.26
CA LEU A 578 7.63 -7.33 -21.20
C LEU A 578 7.40 -8.09 -22.52
N VAL A 579 8.14 -7.73 -23.57
CA VAL A 579 8.02 -8.40 -24.88
C VAL A 579 8.10 -9.93 -24.74
N ASP A 580 7.05 -10.63 -25.17
CA ASP A 580 6.96 -12.09 -25.22
C ASP A 580 6.98 -12.82 -23.85
N CYS A 581 6.77 -12.12 -22.72
CA CYS A 581 6.70 -12.75 -21.39
C CYS A 581 5.69 -12.08 -20.43
N GLY A 582 5.27 -12.82 -19.41
CA GLY A 582 4.29 -12.39 -18.41
C GLY A 582 2.83 -12.54 -18.85
N GLY A 583 1.90 -12.45 -17.90
CA GLY A 583 0.46 -12.60 -18.15
C GLY A 583 0.09 -13.97 -18.74
N ALA A 584 -0.31 -13.99 -20.01
CA ALA A 584 -0.66 -15.22 -20.73
C ALA A 584 0.56 -16.05 -21.17
N CYS A 585 1.76 -15.48 -21.03
CA CYS A 585 3.02 -16.06 -21.45
C CYS A 585 3.84 -16.59 -20.27
N PRO A 586 4.95 -17.32 -20.52
CA PRO A 586 5.87 -17.70 -19.46
C PRO A 586 6.28 -16.47 -18.63
N PRO A 587 6.46 -16.60 -17.30
CA PRO A 587 6.87 -15.49 -16.45
C PRO A 587 8.11 -14.78 -16.99
N CYS A 588 8.13 -13.45 -16.89
CA CYS A 588 9.33 -12.71 -17.20
C CYS A 588 10.43 -13.06 -16.19
N PRO A 589 11.69 -13.18 -16.63
CA PRO A 589 12.83 -13.35 -15.73
C PRO A 589 12.94 -12.17 -14.77
N THR A 590 13.20 -12.42 -13.48
CA THR A 590 13.35 -11.34 -12.49
C THR A 590 14.51 -11.56 -11.53
N CYS A 591 14.90 -10.50 -10.82
CA CYS A 591 15.94 -10.52 -9.80
C CYS A 591 15.45 -11.04 -8.43
N SER A 592 14.31 -11.72 -8.39
CA SER A 592 13.67 -12.27 -7.18
C SER A 592 13.00 -13.63 -7.44
N ASP A 593 13.23 -14.24 -8.61
CA ASP A 593 12.52 -15.45 -9.04
C ASP A 593 13.20 -16.77 -8.58
N LYS A 594 14.37 -16.68 -7.92
CA LYS A 594 15.16 -17.80 -7.39
C LYS A 594 15.77 -18.68 -8.46
N ILE A 595 15.91 -18.16 -9.68
CA ILE A 595 16.53 -18.81 -10.83
C ILE A 595 17.73 -17.95 -11.25
N GLN A 596 18.74 -18.55 -11.88
CA GLN A 596 19.84 -17.80 -12.48
C GLN A 596 19.58 -17.61 -13.99
N ASN A 597 19.12 -16.42 -14.38
CA ASN A 597 18.67 -16.07 -15.73
C ASN A 597 19.16 -14.65 -16.13
N GLN A 598 18.71 -14.08 -17.27
CA GLN A 598 19.01 -12.70 -17.77
C GLN A 598 20.47 -12.20 -17.71
N GLY A 599 21.46 -13.10 -17.64
CA GLY A 599 22.86 -12.71 -17.51
C GLY A 599 23.32 -12.43 -16.08
N GLU A 600 22.59 -12.90 -15.07
CA GLU A 600 22.99 -12.89 -13.67
C GLU A 600 24.30 -13.64 -13.39
N GLU A 601 25.08 -13.14 -12.43
CA GLU A 601 26.35 -13.75 -12.00
C GLU A 601 26.12 -14.89 -10.99
N GLY A 602 25.02 -14.84 -10.26
CA GLY A 602 24.53 -15.86 -9.33
C GLY A 602 23.01 -15.78 -9.21
N ILE A 603 22.36 -16.68 -8.47
CA ILE A 603 20.90 -16.69 -8.35
C ILE A 603 20.42 -15.35 -7.75
N ASP A 604 19.57 -14.62 -8.48
CA ASP A 604 18.98 -13.34 -8.08
C ASP A 604 20.04 -12.25 -7.77
N CYS A 605 21.22 -12.30 -8.40
CA CYS A 605 22.29 -11.33 -8.16
C CYS A 605 23.25 -11.12 -9.33
N GLY A 606 23.83 -9.92 -9.41
CA GLY A 606 24.73 -9.51 -10.49
C GLY A 606 24.02 -9.41 -11.84
N GLY A 607 24.79 -9.13 -12.90
CA GLY A 607 24.19 -8.86 -14.22
C GLY A 607 23.29 -7.62 -14.17
N PRO A 608 22.03 -7.69 -14.63
CA PRO A 608 21.09 -6.58 -14.58
C PRO A 608 20.52 -6.34 -13.16
N CYS A 609 20.76 -7.23 -12.20
CA CYS A 609 20.22 -7.05 -10.86
C CYS A 609 20.96 -5.95 -10.08
N PRO A 610 20.22 -5.07 -9.38
CA PRO A 610 20.80 -3.91 -8.68
C PRO A 610 21.76 -4.31 -7.55
N PHE A 611 21.72 -5.57 -7.10
CA PHE A 611 22.57 -6.10 -6.04
C PHE A 611 23.71 -6.95 -6.59
N ARG A 612 24.91 -6.79 -6.03
CA ARG A 612 26.05 -7.67 -6.33
C ARG A 612 25.92 -9.03 -5.65
N CYS A 613 26.44 -10.07 -6.30
CA CYS A 613 26.58 -11.37 -5.66
C CYS A 613 27.58 -11.34 -4.50
N ILE A 614 27.19 -11.97 -3.39
CA ILE A 614 28.09 -12.18 -2.26
C ILE A 614 29.08 -13.27 -2.67
N VAL A 615 30.35 -12.89 -2.80
CA VAL A 615 31.43 -13.87 -3.01
C VAL A 615 31.64 -14.61 -1.69
N GLU A 616 31.23 -15.88 -1.60
CA GLU A 616 31.57 -16.70 -0.45
C GLU A 616 33.09 -16.92 -0.42
N GLU A 617 33.81 -16.18 0.43
CA GLU A 617 35.21 -16.49 0.69
C GLU A 617 35.29 -17.80 1.48
N PRO A 618 36.03 -18.81 0.99
CA PRO A 618 36.23 -20.03 1.77
C PRO A 618 36.95 -19.66 3.07
N TYR A 619 36.30 -19.93 4.20
CA TYR A 619 36.87 -19.73 5.52
C TYR A 619 38.20 -20.49 5.61
N LYS A 620 39.31 -19.76 5.46
CA LYS A 620 40.65 -20.30 5.71
C LYS A 620 40.78 -20.47 7.20
N LEU A 621 40.43 -21.65 7.70
CA LEU A 621 40.82 -22.08 9.03
C LEU A 621 42.36 -22.16 9.06
N ASP A 622 43.01 -21.05 9.44
CA ASP A 622 44.47 -20.96 9.62
C ASP A 622 44.85 -21.69 10.92
N VAL A 623 44.64 -23.02 10.95
CA VAL A 623 45.19 -23.85 12.02
C VAL A 623 46.69 -23.86 11.78
N LYS A 624 47.43 -23.11 12.60
CA LYS A 624 48.89 -23.15 12.66
C LYS A 624 49.35 -24.55 13.09
N LEU A 625 49.35 -25.51 12.16
CA LEU A 625 49.77 -26.90 12.33
C LEU A 625 51.13 -27.00 13.02
N TRP A 626 52.01 -26.03 12.77
CA TRP A 626 53.32 -25.91 13.42
C TRP A 626 53.22 -25.68 14.94
N GLN A 627 52.24 -24.91 15.43
CA GLN A 627 52.04 -24.70 16.88
C GLN A 627 51.60 -26.00 17.58
N ILE A 628 50.72 -26.78 16.94
CA ILE A 628 50.32 -28.11 17.45
C ILE A 628 51.52 -29.06 17.47
N LEU A 629 52.35 -29.02 16.42
CA LEU A 629 53.57 -29.83 16.31
C LEU A 629 54.60 -29.48 17.39
N VAL A 630 54.78 -28.18 17.69
CA VAL A 630 55.66 -27.70 18.77
C VAL A 630 55.15 -28.15 20.14
N ILE A 631 53.84 -28.09 20.39
CA ILE A 631 53.23 -28.57 21.66
C ILE A 631 53.43 -30.08 21.83
N LEU A 632 53.23 -30.88 20.76
CA LEU A 632 53.47 -32.32 20.78
C LEU A 632 54.94 -32.66 21.07
N ILE A 633 55.88 -31.95 20.44
CA ILE A 633 57.32 -32.13 20.69
C ILE A 633 57.68 -31.79 22.16
N LEU A 634 57.12 -30.70 22.71
CA LEU A 634 57.33 -30.32 24.10
C LEU A 634 56.77 -31.36 25.08
N LEU A 635 55.59 -31.93 24.82
CA LEU A 635 55.02 -33.00 25.63
C LEU A 635 55.89 -34.26 25.62
N ILE A 636 56.40 -34.66 24.45
CA ILE A 636 57.32 -35.81 24.33
C ILE A 636 58.60 -35.56 25.13
N LEU A 637 59.18 -34.36 25.05
CA LEU A 637 60.37 -33.98 25.82
C LEU A 637 60.11 -34.05 27.34
N ILE A 638 58.96 -33.56 27.80
CA ILE A 638 58.56 -33.65 29.22
C ILE A 638 58.45 -35.10 29.66
N ILE A 639 57.84 -35.98 28.86
CA ILE A 639 57.73 -37.42 29.16
C ILE A 639 59.12 -38.05 29.26
N ILE A 640 60.03 -37.75 28.33
CA ILE A 640 61.41 -38.26 28.37
C ILE A 640 62.13 -37.78 29.64
N ILE A 641 61.95 -36.52 30.05
CA ILE A 641 62.53 -35.97 31.27
C ILE A 641 61.97 -36.71 32.50
N ILE A 642 60.65 -36.94 32.59
CA ILE A 642 60.02 -37.68 33.69
C ILE A 642 60.57 -39.11 33.76
N LEU A 643 60.72 -39.80 32.63
CA LEU A 643 61.29 -41.14 32.57
C LEU A 643 62.75 -41.17 33.03
N LYS A 644 63.56 -40.17 32.65
CA LYS A 644 64.93 -40.04 33.16
C LYS A 644 64.98 -39.74 34.65
N ILE A 645 64.12 -38.87 35.17
CA ILE A 645 64.03 -38.60 36.61
C ILE A 645 63.66 -39.88 37.38
N ARG A 646 62.72 -40.68 36.85
CA ARG A 646 62.36 -41.99 37.43
C ARG A 646 63.52 -42.99 37.42
N GLN A 647 64.30 -43.04 36.35
CA GLN A 647 65.50 -43.88 36.32
C GLN A 647 66.54 -43.42 37.35
N ILE A 648 66.77 -42.11 37.47
CA ILE A 648 67.70 -41.54 38.45
C ILE A 648 67.21 -41.78 39.88
N SER A 649 65.91 -41.65 40.16
CA SER A 649 65.35 -41.93 41.49
C SER A 649 65.48 -43.40 41.85
N LYS A 650 65.29 -44.32 40.89
CA LYS A 650 65.45 -45.76 41.09
C LYS A 650 66.91 -46.15 41.39
N ILE A 651 67.86 -45.58 40.64
CA ILE A 651 69.31 -45.75 40.91
C ILE A 651 69.66 -45.18 42.30
N LYS A 652 69.07 -44.04 42.69
CA LYS A 652 69.31 -43.42 44.00
C LYS A 652 68.75 -44.25 45.16
N GLU A 653 67.64 -44.96 44.98
CA GLU A 653 67.12 -45.93 45.96
C GLU A 653 67.98 -47.20 46.03
N GLU A 654 68.47 -47.72 44.90
CA GLU A 654 69.40 -48.86 44.89
C GLU A 654 70.72 -48.56 45.61
N PHE A 655 71.25 -47.34 45.45
CA PHE A 655 72.43 -46.87 46.19
C PHE A 655 72.16 -46.63 47.69
N LYS A 656 70.91 -46.33 48.08
CA LYS A 656 70.53 -46.10 49.49
C LYS A 656 70.34 -47.40 50.27
N ASN A 657 70.15 -48.52 49.58
CA ASN A 657 70.03 -49.86 50.17
C ASN A 657 71.37 -50.63 50.21
N GLN A 658 72.48 -50.00 49.81
CA GLN A 658 73.84 -50.58 49.85
C GLN A 658 74.79 -49.91 50.85
N TYR A 659 74.29 -49.05 51.74
CA TYR A 659 75.05 -48.47 52.88
C TYR A 659 74.25 -48.47 54.16
#